data_AF-A0A6P8JZ41-F1
#
_entry.id   AF-A0A6P8JZ41-F1
#
_cell.length_a   1.000
_cell.length_b   1.000
_cell.length_c   1.000
_cell.angle_alpha   90.00
_cell.angle_beta   90.00
_cell.angle_gamma   90.00
#
_symmetry.space_group_name_H-M   'P 1'
#
loop_
_entity.id
_entity.type
_entity.pdbx_description
1 polymer ?
#
loop_
_entity_poly.entity_id
_entity_poly.type
_entity_poly.pdbx_seq_one_letter_code
_entity_poly.pdbx_strand_id
1 'polypeptide(L)'
;MSQKELAALVATRTSRKRTISSTSFSVSNRTEPKSIIEIHIFNDSLPMKRAYCEVMNPTLRAEQPVKQEEESPGQVPPLTEEEQQRHDELRTSGSIFLQDLPCFKLQQAQPIAGSSPIPKCRECRRRNLATTEGESSSVSDVYCRFYEFRRLQFNENGELCVVGFPNPFSEPSPEDIAIWQPDKNTPPTSGYMDIQVCRYILLHAGDQFCYIWHQEAEALSLHQNTDGTIAWKKAVKGTREICDVCDTTLFNYHWTCRKCGFGVCLDCFKDRKEGLRLRRAENAAQKGCDDYHWLLCSDPSGPQEHVPTELMLTQIIAGDSLNVLGRLLHEVRTLWQVPQVCGCLLSKQPIEDAESKEVIQDMIKESQLKQHTSYSSLASEQKVHQQQRLDQLHATKLEFAKKLGIDYVPGRVWTKETLGKDPITTAFDNLKHINFLRKGLAGLRRFLPPRTMTFAYSTQLAPGVPHDFLCDGRLLRLTDAMHPDNRVLFQDVWKCGQPVMISEVARSLNLDLWHPQAFCRDFGDKPNDLINCLNGNLVPNQPMRHFWEGFQCMSKRLPDAYGKPMLLKLKDWPPGDDFAEILPTRFADLMKGLPMPEYTLRTGNLNIASCLPKMFVPPDLGPKMYNAYGSALHPDKGTTNLHLDISDAVNIMVYVGIPEDGDTRPQMAATQKAIEIGGCDYITRARCQSPDVLPGALWHIFPARDADKIRDLLNRVTLEKGFRLEPDHDPIHDQNWYLDDKLRARLFKEYGVEGHPIVQCLGDAVFIPAGAPHQVQNLHNCIKVAEDFVSPENITHCYHLTHEFRRLSHSHTNHEDKLQIKNIIYHAIKDCCTILSRAVDKRVNAEITKLYED
;
A
#
# COMPACT_ATOMS: atom_id res chain seq x y z
N MET A 1 -39.11 22.58 -3.73
CA MET A 1 -38.99 23.17 -2.38
C MET A 1 -39.79 24.46 -2.31
N SER A 2 -40.58 24.67 -1.25
CA SER A 2 -41.26 25.96 -1.05
C SER A 2 -40.30 27.00 -0.47
N GLN A 3 -40.48 28.29 -0.79
CA GLN A 3 -39.65 29.39 -0.25
C GLN A 3 -39.57 29.42 1.28
N LYS A 4 -40.55 28.84 1.99
CA LYS A 4 -40.58 28.75 3.46
C LYS A 4 -39.66 27.66 4.02
N GLU A 5 -39.47 26.56 3.32
CA GLU A 5 -38.56 25.47 3.72
C GLU A 5 -37.10 25.91 3.53
N LEU A 6 -36.82 26.65 2.46
CA LEU A 6 -35.49 27.22 2.19
C LEU A 6 -35.10 28.33 3.19
N ALA A 7 -36.07 29.13 3.64
CA ALA A 7 -35.85 30.13 4.69
C ALA A 7 -35.53 29.49 6.06
N ALA A 8 -36.11 28.31 6.35
CA ALA A 8 -35.78 27.53 7.54
C ALA A 8 -34.35 26.96 7.48
N LEU A 9 -33.87 26.60 6.27
CA LEU A 9 -32.49 26.17 6.00
C LEU A 9 -31.48 27.31 6.23
N VAL A 10 -31.82 28.53 5.78
CA VAL A 10 -31.02 29.74 6.00
C VAL A 10 -30.98 30.11 7.49
N ALA A 11 -32.09 29.96 8.22
CA ALA A 11 -32.15 30.24 9.66
C ALA A 11 -31.38 29.22 10.53
N THR A 12 -31.43 27.93 10.19
CA THR A 12 -30.65 26.89 10.89
C THR A 12 -29.16 26.92 10.56
N ARG A 13 -28.76 27.32 9.34
CA ARG A 13 -27.33 27.49 8.98
C ARG A 13 -26.71 28.82 9.42
N THR A 14 -27.48 29.90 9.56
CA THR A 14 -26.96 31.16 10.14
C THR A 14 -26.72 31.05 11.64
N SER A 15 -27.45 30.18 12.35
CA SER A 15 -27.16 29.86 13.76
C SER A 15 -25.96 28.92 13.96
N ARG A 16 -25.58 28.12 12.95
CA ARG A 16 -24.39 27.24 12.97
C ARG A 16 -23.12 27.84 12.34
N LYS A 17 -23.19 29.06 11.80
CA LYS A 17 -22.02 29.81 11.30
C LYS A 17 -21.62 30.92 12.27
N ARG A 18 -20.72 30.56 13.20
CA ARG A 18 -19.86 31.36 14.10
C ARG A 18 -20.00 30.85 15.53
N THR A 19 -19.12 29.98 16.00
CA THR A 19 -17.87 30.31 16.74
C THR A 19 -17.23 28.98 17.16
N ILE A 20 -16.11 28.59 16.54
CA ILE A 20 -15.13 27.74 17.23
C ILE A 20 -14.22 28.76 17.91
N SER A 21 -14.54 29.10 19.16
CA SER A 21 -13.73 29.94 20.02
C SER A 21 -13.80 29.36 21.42
N SER A 22 -12.62 29.08 21.97
CA SER A 22 -12.37 28.70 23.34
C SER A 22 -12.96 29.71 24.34
N THR A 23 -13.82 29.27 25.26
CA THR A 23 -13.80 29.66 26.70
C THR A 23 -14.94 28.99 27.49
N SER A 24 -14.60 28.62 28.72
CA SER A 24 -15.41 28.08 29.83
C SER A 24 -16.65 28.90 30.20
N PHE A 25 -17.77 28.29 30.63
CA PHE A 25 -18.44 28.56 31.92
C PHE A 25 -19.70 27.69 32.20
N SER A 26 -19.75 27.19 33.44
CA SER A 26 -20.84 26.74 34.33
C SER A 26 -22.20 26.24 33.79
N VAL A 27 -22.50 24.98 34.14
CA VAL A 27 -23.83 24.36 34.06
C VAL A 27 -24.57 24.54 35.38
N SER A 28 -25.84 24.98 35.31
CA SER A 28 -26.81 24.81 36.40
C SER A 28 -27.77 23.66 36.07
N ASN A 29 -27.71 22.63 36.92
CA ASN A 29 -28.74 21.66 37.31
C ASN A 29 -29.86 21.29 36.30
N ARG A 30 -29.74 20.13 35.64
CA ARG A 30 -30.41 18.87 36.05
C ARG A 30 -30.25 17.72 35.03
N THR A 31 -29.79 16.58 35.59
CA THR A 31 -30.01 15.15 35.26
C THR A 31 -29.45 14.54 33.95
N GLU A 32 -28.29 13.89 34.12
CA GLU A 32 -27.53 13.01 33.20
C GLU A 32 -28.20 11.65 32.91
N PRO A 33 -27.75 10.98 31.84
CA PRO A 33 -27.24 9.62 31.97
C PRO A 33 -25.74 9.50 31.59
N LYS A 34 -25.03 8.71 32.40
CA LYS A 34 -23.56 8.63 32.54
C LYS A 34 -22.82 8.10 31.30
N SER A 35 -21.79 8.85 30.86
CA SER A 35 -20.66 8.34 30.06
C SER A 35 -19.53 7.89 30.98
N ILE A 36 -18.93 6.74 30.66
CA ILE A 36 -17.78 6.16 31.38
C ILE A 36 -16.48 6.77 30.81
N ILE A 37 -15.64 7.29 31.73
CA ILE A 37 -14.28 7.86 31.59
C ILE A 37 -14.24 9.39 31.43
N GLU A 38 -14.19 10.09 32.57
CA GLU A 38 -13.70 11.47 32.70
C GLU A 38 -12.18 11.44 32.92
N ILE A 39 -11.42 12.16 32.09
CA ILE A 39 -10.00 12.48 32.31
C ILE A 39 -9.94 13.93 32.82
N HIS A 40 -9.43 14.14 34.02
CA HIS A 40 -9.23 15.48 34.58
C HIS A 40 -7.99 16.15 33.96
N ILE A 41 -8.20 17.25 33.24
CA ILE A 41 -7.17 18.13 32.68
C ILE A 41 -7.07 19.37 33.59
N PHE A 42 -5.90 19.64 34.16
CA PHE A 42 -5.61 20.92 34.82
C PHE A 42 -5.07 21.91 33.80
N ASN A 43 -5.65 23.11 33.77
CA ASN A 43 -5.36 24.16 32.80
C ASN A 43 -4.95 25.41 33.58
N ASP A 44 -3.65 25.69 33.67
CA ASP A 44 -3.13 26.96 34.21
C ASP A 44 -2.69 27.86 33.06
N SER A 45 -3.45 28.93 32.84
CA SER A 45 -3.20 29.94 31.82
C SER A 45 -2.46 31.16 32.41
N LEU A 46 -1.32 31.53 31.82
CA LEU A 46 -0.70 32.85 31.96
C LEU A 46 -0.50 33.48 30.57
N PRO A 47 -0.68 34.80 30.40
CA PRO A 47 -0.62 35.44 29.09
C PRO A 47 0.79 35.96 28.77
N MET A 48 1.37 35.54 27.63
CA MET A 48 2.50 36.24 27.01
C MET A 48 2.10 36.83 25.65
N LYS A 49 2.28 38.14 25.53
CA LYS A 49 2.28 38.89 24.26
C LYS A 49 3.64 38.78 23.57
N ARG A 50 3.62 38.77 22.23
CA ARG A 50 4.64 39.19 21.21
C ARG A 50 4.70 38.12 20.12
N ALA A 51 5.10 38.37 18.89
CA ALA A 51 5.13 39.53 17.99
C ALA A 51 5.36 38.89 16.60
N TYR A 52 4.67 39.35 15.56
CA TYR A 52 4.80 38.82 14.20
C TYR A 52 6.23 39.05 13.66
N CYS A 53 6.90 37.99 13.21
CA CYS A 53 8.04 38.05 12.30
C CYS A 53 7.69 37.25 11.05
N GLU A 54 7.74 37.92 9.90
CA GLU A 54 7.52 37.36 8.56
C GLU A 54 8.56 36.28 8.25
N VAL A 55 8.09 35.08 7.90
CA VAL A 55 8.94 33.97 7.45
C VAL A 55 9.04 34.03 5.93
N MET A 56 10.27 34.14 5.43
CA MET A 56 10.62 34.02 4.03
C MET A 56 10.47 32.57 3.55
N ASN A 57 9.75 32.38 2.45
CA ASN A 57 9.68 31.14 1.68
C ASN A 57 11.06 30.73 1.14
N PRO A 58 11.49 29.47 1.26
CA PRO A 58 12.53 28.93 0.40
C PRO A 58 11.88 28.42 -0.89
N THR A 59 12.03 29.20 -1.96
CA THR A 59 11.82 28.75 -3.34
C THR A 59 12.75 27.58 -3.70
N LEU A 60 12.17 26.63 -4.45
CA LEU A 60 12.84 25.56 -5.21
C LEU A 60 14.26 25.93 -5.68
N ARG A 61 15.28 25.26 -5.15
CA ARG A 61 16.57 25.12 -5.81
C ARG A 61 16.67 23.71 -6.38
N ALA A 62 16.80 23.65 -7.70
CA ALA A 62 17.19 22.44 -8.43
C ALA A 62 18.53 21.94 -7.89
N GLU A 63 18.60 20.66 -7.57
CA GLU A 63 19.85 19.99 -7.18
C GLU A 63 20.81 20.00 -8.36
N GLN A 64 21.95 20.67 -8.20
CA GLN A 64 23.14 20.44 -9.02
C GLN A 64 23.97 19.35 -8.34
N PRO A 65 24.70 18.51 -9.12
CA PRO A 65 25.46 17.40 -8.58
C PRO A 65 26.60 17.93 -7.70
N VAL A 66 26.50 17.66 -6.39
CA VAL A 66 27.57 17.93 -5.43
C VAL A 66 28.71 16.95 -5.73
N LYS A 67 29.89 17.49 -6.03
CA LYS A 67 31.13 16.70 -6.12
C LYS A 67 31.36 16.06 -4.75
N GLN A 68 31.44 14.74 -4.70
CA GLN A 68 31.89 14.01 -3.51
C GLN A 68 33.35 14.40 -3.23
N GLU A 69 33.57 15.20 -2.18
CA GLU A 69 34.87 15.24 -1.51
C GLU A 69 34.94 13.98 -0.63
N GLU A 70 36.03 13.22 -0.77
CA GLU A 70 36.29 12.02 0.03
C GLU A 70 36.39 12.38 1.52
N GLU A 71 35.33 12.15 2.29
CA GLU A 71 35.34 12.28 3.76
C GLU A 71 36.20 11.18 4.40
N SER A 72 37.15 11.58 5.25
CA SER A 72 37.96 10.64 6.03
C SER A 72 37.11 9.86 7.06
N PRO A 73 37.28 8.53 7.22
CA PRO A 73 36.51 7.76 8.19
C PRO A 73 36.91 8.13 9.62
N GLY A 74 35.96 8.62 10.43
CA GLY A 74 36.11 8.69 11.90
C GLY A 74 35.97 10.06 12.56
N GLN A 75 35.79 11.15 11.82
CA GLN A 75 35.52 12.47 12.42
C GLN A 75 34.03 12.79 12.43
N VAL A 76 33.52 13.33 13.54
CA VAL A 76 32.15 13.85 13.59
C VAL A 76 32.10 15.09 12.69
N PRO A 77 31.20 15.16 11.68
CA PRO A 77 31.16 16.28 10.77
C PRO A 77 30.97 17.59 11.54
N PRO A 78 31.75 18.64 11.23
CA PRO A 78 31.63 19.93 11.90
C PRO A 78 30.23 20.52 11.68
N LEU A 79 29.83 21.42 12.58
CA LEU A 79 28.63 22.25 12.36
C LEU A 79 28.87 23.18 11.17
N THR A 80 27.84 23.35 10.33
CA THR A 80 27.86 24.39 9.30
C THR A 80 27.77 25.77 9.95
N GLU A 81 28.17 26.82 9.22
CA GLU A 81 28.05 28.20 9.72
C GLU A 81 26.60 28.55 10.10
N GLU A 82 25.63 28.09 9.33
CA GLU A 82 24.19 28.27 9.60
C GLU A 82 23.74 27.52 10.87
N GLU A 83 24.17 26.26 11.04
CA GLU A 83 23.89 25.45 12.24
C GLU A 83 24.47 26.13 13.49
N GLN A 84 25.71 26.63 13.39
CA GLN A 84 26.40 27.31 14.47
C GLN A 84 25.69 28.62 14.84
N GLN A 85 25.38 29.48 13.86
CA GLN A 85 24.69 30.74 14.09
C GLN A 85 23.35 30.52 14.80
N ARG A 86 22.55 29.56 14.32
CA ARG A 86 21.25 29.22 14.91
C ARG A 86 21.39 28.77 16.37
N HIS A 87 22.37 27.92 16.67
CA HIS A 87 22.60 27.46 18.05
C HIS A 87 23.12 28.57 18.97
N ASP A 88 23.88 29.54 18.44
CA ASP A 88 24.30 30.73 19.18
C ASP A 88 23.12 31.66 19.50
N GLU A 89 22.18 31.83 18.56
CA GLU A 89 20.93 32.57 18.76
C GLU A 89 20.01 31.89 19.79
N LEU A 90 19.85 30.56 19.71
CA LEU A 90 19.09 29.76 20.67
C LEU A 90 19.71 29.82 22.08
N ARG A 91 21.04 29.78 22.16
CA ARG A 91 21.76 29.94 23.43
C ARG A 91 21.56 31.32 24.05
N THR A 92 21.62 32.37 23.23
CA THR A 92 21.43 33.76 23.68
C THR A 92 19.98 34.02 24.11
N SER A 93 19.01 33.46 23.39
CA SER A 93 17.58 33.65 23.69
C SER A 93 17.08 32.79 24.85
N GLY A 94 17.73 31.66 25.14
CA GLY A 94 17.25 30.69 26.13
C GLY A 94 15.91 30.06 25.76
N SER A 95 15.52 30.13 24.48
CA SER A 95 14.23 29.62 24.01
C SER A 95 14.21 28.09 23.98
N ILE A 96 13.02 27.50 24.19
CA ILE A 96 12.81 26.07 24.01
C ILE A 96 12.68 25.81 22.51
N PHE A 97 13.39 24.79 22.02
CA PHE A 97 13.36 24.39 20.62
C PHE A 97 13.29 22.87 20.46
N LEU A 98 12.83 22.41 19.31
CA LEU A 98 12.92 20.99 18.95
C LEU A 98 14.33 20.67 18.47
N GLN A 99 14.82 19.49 18.85
CA GLN A 99 16.12 19.00 18.46
C GLN A 99 16.25 18.97 16.91
N ASP A 100 17.07 19.87 16.39
CA ASP A 100 17.29 20.13 14.96
C ASP A 100 18.60 19.53 14.43
N LEU A 101 19.38 18.87 15.30
CA LEU A 101 20.61 18.15 14.95
C LEU A 101 20.62 16.73 15.53
N PRO A 102 21.34 15.78 14.91
CA PRO A 102 21.57 14.46 15.49
C PRO A 102 22.25 14.53 16.87
N CYS A 103 21.94 13.58 17.77
CA CYS A 103 22.52 13.57 19.13
C CYS A 103 24.05 13.59 19.15
N PHE A 104 24.71 13.06 18.12
CA PHE A 104 26.18 13.05 18.04
C PHE A 104 26.76 14.42 17.64
N LYS A 105 26.02 15.25 16.89
CA LYS A 105 26.44 16.61 16.50
C LYS A 105 26.19 17.64 17.62
N LEU A 106 25.12 17.48 18.39
CA LEU A 106 24.74 18.42 19.45
C LEU A 106 25.83 18.66 20.51
N GLN A 107 26.74 17.70 20.71
CA GLN A 107 27.85 17.85 21.66
C GLN A 107 28.90 18.87 21.18
N GLN A 108 29.03 19.09 19.86
CA GLN A 108 29.89 20.14 19.30
C GLN A 108 29.31 21.54 19.48
N ALA A 109 27.98 21.65 19.61
CA ALA A 109 27.30 22.90 19.88
C ALA A 109 27.44 23.37 21.35
N GLN A 110 28.14 22.61 22.20
CA GLN A 110 28.40 22.96 23.60
C GLN A 110 29.82 23.55 23.78
N PRO A 111 29.96 24.78 24.30
CA PRO A 111 31.27 25.43 24.44
C PRO A 111 32.04 25.01 25.71
N ILE A 112 31.40 24.31 26.66
CA ILE A 112 32.00 23.99 27.97
C ILE A 112 32.55 22.56 27.97
N ALA A 113 33.89 22.46 27.98
CA ALA A 113 34.59 21.21 28.23
C ALA A 113 34.22 20.66 29.62
N GLY A 114 33.43 19.58 29.67
CA GLY A 114 33.03 18.90 30.91
C GLY A 114 31.55 18.99 31.28
N SER A 115 30.71 19.62 30.47
CA SER A 115 29.24 19.59 30.65
C SER A 115 28.68 18.16 30.51
N SER A 116 27.63 17.84 31.26
CA SER A 116 27.00 16.51 31.20
C SER A 116 26.36 16.31 29.82
N PRO A 117 26.76 15.29 29.04
CA PRO A 117 26.25 15.11 27.70
C PRO A 117 24.78 14.71 27.72
N ILE A 118 23.99 15.30 26.84
CA ILE A 118 22.59 14.89 26.64
C ILE A 118 22.52 13.39 26.28
N PRO A 119 21.51 12.64 26.77
CA PRO A 119 21.39 11.22 26.45
C PRO A 119 21.28 10.98 24.95
N LYS A 120 22.24 10.27 24.36
CA LYS A 120 22.22 9.93 22.93
C LYS A 120 21.19 8.84 22.63
N CYS A 121 20.52 8.92 21.49
CA CYS A 121 19.67 7.82 21.02
C CYS A 121 20.51 6.57 20.65
N ARG A 122 19.84 5.43 20.52
CA ARG A 122 20.44 4.15 20.11
C ARG A 122 21.27 4.26 18.83
N GLU A 123 20.70 4.84 17.76
CA GLU A 123 21.39 4.93 16.46
C GLU A 123 22.64 5.82 16.53
N CYS A 124 22.54 6.97 17.20
CA CYS A 124 23.70 7.85 17.42
C CYS A 124 24.77 7.22 18.33
N ARG A 125 24.42 6.27 19.21
CA ARG A 125 25.41 5.54 20.03
C ARG A 125 26.14 4.46 19.22
N ARG A 126 25.42 3.72 18.38
CA ARG A 126 25.99 2.69 17.50
C ARG A 126 27.04 3.26 16.55
N ARG A 127 26.76 4.44 15.97
CA ARG A 127 27.72 5.15 15.10
C ARG A 127 29.06 5.41 15.80
N ASN A 128 29.04 5.83 17.06
CA ASN A 128 30.26 6.11 17.83
C ASN A 128 31.08 4.84 18.14
N LEU A 129 30.43 3.66 18.24
CA LEU A 129 31.10 2.37 18.44
C LEU A 129 31.76 1.87 17.16
N ALA A 130 31.08 1.99 16.01
CA ALA A 130 31.64 1.63 14.71
C ALA A 130 32.91 2.45 14.36
N THR A 131 32.97 3.72 14.78
CA THR A 131 34.16 4.57 14.61
C THR A 131 35.34 4.19 15.52
N THR A 132 35.14 3.39 16.56
CA THR A 132 36.22 2.96 17.47
C THR A 132 36.79 1.58 17.14
N GLU A 133 36.04 0.72 16.43
CA GLU A 133 36.43 -0.67 16.13
C GLU A 133 36.86 -0.93 14.67
N GLY A 134 36.89 0.09 13.80
CA GLY A 134 37.51 -0.02 12.47
C GLY A 134 36.77 -0.87 11.44
N GLU A 135 35.51 -1.23 11.68
CA GLU A 135 34.68 -1.97 10.72
C GLU A 135 34.10 -1.03 9.64
N SER A 136 34.49 -1.25 8.39
CA SER A 136 34.06 -0.48 7.22
C SER A 136 32.70 -0.94 6.66
N SER A 137 31.66 -1.00 7.49
CA SER A 137 30.29 -1.08 6.96
C SER A 137 29.91 0.29 6.41
N SER A 138 29.44 0.34 5.15
CA SER A 138 28.95 1.55 4.47
C SER A 138 28.29 2.54 5.44
N VAL A 139 28.78 3.78 5.49
CA VAL A 139 28.24 4.85 6.34
C VAL A 139 26.84 5.21 5.83
N SER A 140 25.84 4.40 6.16
CA SER A 140 24.44 4.69 5.90
C SER A 140 24.03 5.90 6.74
N ASP A 141 23.18 6.76 6.20
CA ASP A 141 22.57 7.89 6.90
C ASP A 141 21.95 7.46 8.23
N VAL A 142 22.68 7.68 9.34
CA VAL A 142 22.21 7.33 10.68
C VAL A 142 21.17 8.35 11.10
N TYR A 143 19.89 8.04 10.92
CA TYR A 143 18.79 8.92 11.31
C TYR A 143 18.62 8.97 12.83
N CYS A 144 18.70 10.16 13.41
CA CYS A 144 18.58 10.34 14.85
C CYS A 144 17.12 10.21 15.32
N ARG A 145 16.84 9.28 16.25
CA ARG A 145 15.48 9.06 16.79
C ARG A 145 14.88 10.27 17.51
N PHE A 146 15.70 11.21 17.98
CA PHE A 146 15.24 12.42 18.67
C PHE A 146 15.15 13.66 17.80
N TYR A 147 15.54 13.57 16.51
CA TYR A 147 15.36 14.65 15.54
C TYR A 147 13.88 15.05 15.45
N GLU A 148 13.61 16.36 15.52
CA GLU A 148 12.28 16.98 15.54
C GLU A 148 11.31 16.38 16.59
N PHE A 149 11.84 15.80 17.66
CA PHE A 149 11.03 15.08 18.65
C PHE A 149 11.36 15.43 20.10
N ARG A 150 12.64 15.60 20.43
CA ARG A 150 13.05 15.98 21.78
C ARG A 150 13.10 17.49 21.90
N ARG A 151 12.55 18.06 22.97
CA ARG A 151 12.71 19.48 23.28
C ARG A 151 14.00 19.72 24.03
N LEU A 152 14.70 20.77 23.65
CA LEU A 152 15.94 21.22 24.24
C LEU A 152 15.87 22.69 24.61
N GLN A 153 16.65 23.08 25.61
CA GLN A 153 16.82 24.48 26.03
C GLN A 153 18.24 24.65 26.56
N PHE A 154 18.86 25.80 26.29
CA PHE A 154 20.09 26.20 26.97
C PHE A 154 19.76 26.79 28.34
N ASN A 155 20.37 26.27 29.41
CA ASN A 155 20.24 26.85 30.74
C ASN A 155 21.07 28.14 30.86
N GLU A 156 21.00 28.82 32.01
CA GLU A 156 21.76 30.05 32.28
C GLU A 156 23.29 29.86 32.18
N ASN A 157 23.77 28.63 32.36
CA ASN A 157 25.19 28.28 32.22
C ASN A 157 25.58 27.97 30.76
N GLY A 158 24.66 28.06 29.80
CA GLY A 158 24.91 27.71 28.40
C GLY A 158 24.96 26.20 28.13
N GLU A 159 24.50 25.37 29.06
CA GLU A 159 24.42 23.92 28.90
C GLU A 159 23.07 23.50 28.32
N LEU A 160 23.11 22.51 27.42
CA LEU A 160 21.91 22.02 26.74
C LEU A 160 21.18 21.01 27.61
N CYS A 161 19.93 21.30 27.97
CA CYS A 161 19.10 20.48 28.84
C CYS A 161 17.90 19.89 28.07
N VAL A 162 17.48 18.68 28.44
CA VAL A 162 16.24 18.08 27.93
C VAL A 162 15.08 18.59 28.78
N VAL A 163 14.18 19.36 28.16
CA VAL A 163 13.04 19.97 28.87
C VAL A 163 11.72 19.23 28.65
N GLY A 164 11.68 18.29 27.70
CA GLY A 164 10.51 17.43 27.48
C GLY A 164 10.34 17.03 26.03
N PHE A 165 9.08 16.80 25.64
CA PHE A 165 8.65 16.37 24.31
C PHE A 165 7.42 17.17 23.91
N PRO A 166 7.22 17.46 22.61
CA PRO A 166 6.11 18.29 22.17
C PRO A 166 4.77 17.60 22.37
N ASN A 167 3.72 18.40 22.53
CA ASN A 167 2.35 17.96 22.76
C ASN A 167 1.59 17.89 21.42
N PRO A 168 0.83 16.82 21.14
CA PRO A 168 0.19 16.66 19.83
C PRO A 168 -0.99 17.61 19.59
N PHE A 169 -1.51 18.31 20.60
CA PHE A 169 -2.70 19.14 20.48
C PHE A 169 -2.41 20.64 20.48
N SER A 170 -1.39 21.09 21.22
CA SER A 170 -1.09 22.52 21.38
C SER A 170 0.00 23.05 20.45
N GLU A 171 0.74 22.15 19.79
CA GLU A 171 2.02 22.46 19.17
C GLU A 171 2.18 22.21 17.67
N PRO A 172 1.40 21.34 17.03
CA PRO A 172 1.42 21.27 15.57
C PRO A 172 1.03 22.60 14.92
N SER A 173 1.75 22.98 13.87
CA SER A 173 1.37 24.14 13.05
C SER A 173 0.14 23.82 12.17
N PRO A 174 -0.49 24.84 11.54
CA PRO A 174 -1.52 24.60 10.54
C PRO A 174 -1.06 23.69 9.39
N GLU A 175 0.20 23.82 8.97
CA GLU A 175 0.81 22.96 7.94
C GLU A 175 0.93 21.51 8.43
N ASP A 176 1.33 21.31 9.69
CA ASP A 176 1.42 19.98 10.28
C ASP A 176 0.04 19.31 10.35
N ILE A 177 -1.00 20.07 10.69
CA ILE A 177 -2.40 19.58 10.74
C ILE A 177 -2.92 19.27 9.33
N ALA A 178 -2.58 20.08 8.32
CA ALA A 178 -3.06 19.93 6.94
C ALA A 178 -2.61 18.63 6.26
N ILE A 179 -1.51 18.02 6.73
CA ILE A 179 -1.08 16.69 6.28
C ILE A 179 -2.16 15.64 6.58
N TRP A 180 -2.80 15.77 7.74
CA TRP A 180 -3.68 14.74 8.29
C TRP A 180 -5.16 15.06 8.10
N GLN A 181 -5.55 16.33 8.11
CA GLN A 181 -6.95 16.69 7.97
C GLN A 181 -7.39 16.87 6.52
N PRO A 182 -8.67 16.58 6.23
CA PRO A 182 -9.35 17.05 5.03
C PRO A 182 -9.29 18.58 4.96
N ASP A 183 -8.40 19.13 4.13
CA ASP A 183 -8.37 20.55 3.84
C ASP A 183 -9.38 20.86 2.71
N LYS A 184 -9.93 22.06 2.64
CA LYS A 184 -10.77 22.56 1.53
C LYS A 184 -9.94 23.08 0.34
N ASN A 185 -8.68 23.43 0.57
CA ASN A 185 -7.82 24.06 -0.43
C ASN A 185 -6.78 23.11 -1.05
N THR A 186 -6.32 22.10 -0.31
CA THR A 186 -5.30 21.16 -0.79
C THR A 186 -5.85 20.17 -1.82
N PRO A 187 -5.28 20.04 -3.03
CA PRO A 187 -5.72 19.02 -3.98
C PRO A 187 -5.53 17.61 -3.38
N PRO A 188 -6.42 16.65 -3.68
CA PRO A 188 -6.21 15.24 -3.31
C PRO A 188 -4.84 14.74 -3.76
N THR A 189 -4.30 13.78 -3.02
CA THR A 189 -2.93 13.29 -3.18
C THR A 189 -2.76 12.43 -4.43
N SER A 190 -3.73 11.53 -4.66
CA SER A 190 -3.77 10.68 -5.85
C SER A 190 -4.14 11.48 -7.11
N GLY A 191 -4.05 10.85 -8.28
CA GLY A 191 -4.60 11.38 -9.53
C GLY A 191 -6.10 11.67 -9.48
N TYR A 192 -6.72 11.95 -10.63
CA TYR A 192 -8.14 12.26 -10.72
C TYR A 192 -9.02 11.10 -10.20
N MET A 193 -9.59 11.26 -9.01
CA MET A 193 -10.65 10.40 -8.46
C MET A 193 -12.01 11.06 -8.66
N ASP A 194 -12.92 10.36 -9.34
CA ASP A 194 -14.31 10.78 -9.50
C ASP A 194 -15.19 10.32 -8.31
N ILE A 195 -16.46 10.70 -8.35
CA ILE A 195 -17.45 10.34 -7.32
C ILE A 195 -17.58 8.81 -7.17
N GLN A 196 -17.60 8.04 -8.27
CA GLN A 196 -17.77 6.59 -8.17
C GLN A 196 -16.51 5.92 -7.66
N VAL A 197 -15.33 6.36 -8.08
CA VAL A 197 -14.04 5.86 -7.55
C VAL A 197 -13.98 6.10 -6.05
N CYS A 198 -14.32 7.31 -5.58
CA CYS A 198 -14.36 7.60 -4.14
C CYS A 198 -15.35 6.69 -3.41
N ARG A 199 -16.58 6.52 -3.93
CA ARG A 199 -17.58 5.62 -3.33
C ARG A 199 -17.11 4.17 -3.30
N TYR A 200 -16.40 3.72 -4.34
CA TYR A 200 -15.85 2.37 -4.45
C TYR A 200 -14.71 2.14 -3.45
N ILE A 201 -13.78 3.08 -3.31
CA ILE A 201 -12.72 3.02 -2.30
C ILE A 201 -13.33 3.00 -0.89
N LEU A 202 -14.29 3.88 -0.60
CA LEU A 202 -14.95 3.91 0.72
C LEU A 202 -15.73 2.63 1.04
N LEU A 203 -16.29 1.95 0.03
CA LEU A 203 -16.95 0.66 0.19
C LEU A 203 -15.97 -0.41 0.71
N HIS A 204 -14.76 -0.47 0.15
CA HIS A 204 -13.80 -1.52 0.47
C HIS A 204 -12.85 -1.17 1.63
N ALA A 205 -12.43 0.09 1.76
CA ALA A 205 -11.45 0.53 2.75
C ALA A 205 -12.07 1.16 4.01
N GLY A 206 -13.32 1.63 3.95
CA GLY A 206 -13.93 2.41 5.04
C GLY A 206 -14.06 1.63 6.35
N ASP A 207 -14.49 0.38 6.30
CA ASP A 207 -14.62 -0.45 7.51
C ASP A 207 -13.24 -0.82 8.08
N GLN A 208 -12.25 -1.03 7.22
CA GLN A 208 -10.86 -1.29 7.63
C GLN A 208 -10.25 -0.07 8.33
N PHE A 209 -10.52 1.15 7.85
CA PHE A 209 -10.13 2.37 8.55
C PHE A 209 -10.81 2.47 9.92
N CYS A 210 -12.11 2.18 10.01
CA CYS A 210 -12.81 2.20 11.29
C CYS A 210 -12.22 1.20 12.30
N TYR A 211 -11.77 0.03 11.82
CA TYR A 211 -11.04 -0.93 12.65
C TYR A 211 -9.70 -0.39 13.14
N ILE A 212 -8.90 0.23 12.25
CA ILE A 212 -7.64 0.91 12.64
C ILE A 212 -7.92 2.00 13.69
N TRP A 213 -8.96 2.82 13.47
CA TRP A 213 -9.35 3.86 14.42
C TRP A 213 -9.67 3.30 15.81
N HIS A 214 -10.35 2.15 15.90
CA HIS A 214 -10.59 1.48 17.17
C HIS A 214 -9.32 0.93 17.82
N GLN A 215 -8.36 0.41 17.05
CA GLN A 215 -7.06 -0.01 17.59
C GLN A 215 -6.30 1.16 18.22
N GLU A 216 -6.33 2.33 17.58
CA GLU A 216 -5.70 3.54 18.09
C GLU A 216 -6.39 4.04 19.37
N ALA A 217 -7.73 3.93 19.46
CA ALA A 217 -8.47 4.22 20.69
C ALA A 217 -8.15 3.23 21.82
N GLU A 218 -7.89 1.97 21.50
CA GLU A 218 -7.43 0.95 22.45
C GLU A 218 -6.01 1.24 22.95
N ALA A 219 -5.12 1.73 22.09
CA ALA A 219 -3.76 2.11 22.51
C ALA A 219 -3.77 3.13 23.65
N LEU A 220 -4.68 4.10 23.60
CA LEU A 220 -4.90 5.07 24.68
C LEU A 220 -5.34 4.41 25.99
N SER A 221 -6.25 3.43 25.94
CA SER A 221 -6.75 2.74 27.14
C SER A 221 -5.69 1.81 27.77
N LEU A 222 -4.69 1.41 26.99
CA LEU A 222 -3.56 0.59 27.44
C LEU A 222 -2.41 1.41 28.03
N HIS A 223 -2.42 2.73 27.90
CA HIS A 223 -1.36 3.58 28.43
C HIS A 223 -1.35 3.55 29.96
N GLN A 224 -0.20 3.18 30.54
CA GLN A 224 -0.04 2.96 31.98
C GLN A 224 0.86 4.00 32.67
N ASN A 225 1.46 4.92 31.91
CA ASN A 225 2.33 5.92 32.50
C ASN A 225 1.49 6.92 33.30
N THR A 226 1.83 7.09 34.57
CA THR A 226 1.07 7.93 35.51
C THR A 226 1.20 9.42 35.22
N ASP A 227 2.20 9.84 34.45
CA ASP A 227 2.31 11.25 34.04
C ASP A 227 1.33 11.67 32.95
N GLY A 228 0.62 10.71 32.34
CA GLY A 228 -0.42 10.94 31.33
C GLY A 228 0.05 11.73 30.10
N THR A 229 1.36 11.92 29.93
CA THR A 229 1.90 12.83 28.92
C THR A 229 2.01 12.10 27.59
N ILE A 230 1.25 12.58 26.60
CA ILE A 230 1.37 12.13 25.21
C ILE A 230 2.39 13.02 24.50
N ALA A 231 3.46 12.41 24.02
CA ALA A 231 4.47 13.08 23.21
C ALA A 231 4.07 13.07 21.73
N TRP A 232 4.40 14.11 20.99
CA TRP A 232 4.15 14.21 19.55
C TRP A 232 5.43 13.97 18.77
N LYS A 233 5.43 12.96 17.91
CA LYS A 233 6.52 12.69 16.97
C LYS A 233 6.11 13.24 15.62
N LYS A 234 6.61 14.42 15.27
CA LYS A 234 6.33 15.04 13.98
C LYS A 234 6.76 14.13 12.82
N ALA A 235 5.90 14.00 11.81
CA ALA A 235 6.24 13.28 10.59
C ALA A 235 7.28 14.08 9.80
N VAL A 236 8.46 13.50 9.61
CA VAL A 236 9.57 14.14 8.88
C VAL A 236 9.64 13.58 7.46
N LYS A 237 9.86 14.48 6.50
CA LYS A 237 9.95 14.12 5.08
C LYS A 237 11.06 13.10 4.85
N GLY A 238 10.74 12.00 4.14
CA GLY A 238 11.71 10.95 3.81
C GLY A 238 12.10 10.06 4.98
N THR A 239 11.46 10.22 6.15
CA THR A 239 11.73 9.40 7.33
C THR A 239 10.55 8.47 7.59
N ARG A 240 10.88 7.19 7.78
CA ARG A 240 9.91 6.17 8.17
C ARG A 240 10.17 5.74 9.60
N GLU A 241 9.17 5.92 10.47
CA GLU A 241 9.22 5.41 11.83
C GLU A 241 8.83 3.93 11.84
N ILE A 242 9.68 3.10 12.46
CA ILE A 242 9.53 1.64 12.52
C ILE A 242 9.62 1.16 13.97
N CYS A 243 8.95 0.06 14.29
CA CYS A 243 9.02 -0.58 15.59
C CYS A 243 10.35 -1.30 15.76
N ASP A 244 11.08 -1.03 16.84
CA ASP A 244 12.36 -1.68 17.15
C ASP A 244 12.28 -3.18 17.47
N VAL A 245 11.07 -3.72 17.60
CA VAL A 245 10.83 -5.14 17.93
C VAL A 245 10.45 -5.94 16.69
N CYS A 246 9.65 -5.38 15.80
CA CYS A 246 9.08 -6.14 14.68
C CYS A 246 9.27 -5.50 13.32
N ASP A 247 10.02 -4.39 13.24
CA ASP A 247 10.38 -3.67 12.02
C ASP A 247 9.18 -3.20 11.17
N THR A 248 7.96 -3.27 11.71
CA THR A 248 6.76 -2.72 11.05
C THR A 248 6.66 -1.22 11.24
N THR A 249 6.05 -0.51 10.28
CA THR A 249 5.80 0.94 10.38
C THR A 249 4.99 1.31 11.61
N LEU A 250 5.43 2.34 12.33
CA LEU A 250 4.62 3.00 13.35
C LEU A 250 3.62 3.93 12.67
N PHE A 251 2.32 3.64 12.85
CA PHE A 251 1.25 4.41 12.23
C PHE A 251 0.93 5.71 13.00
N ASN A 252 0.54 5.58 14.27
CA ASN A 252 0.17 6.72 15.09
C ASN A 252 0.54 6.55 16.57
N TYR A 253 -0.30 5.91 17.39
CA TYR A 253 0.02 5.68 18.80
C TYR A 253 1.02 4.53 18.96
N HIS A 254 2.09 4.82 19.68
CA HIS A 254 3.17 3.89 19.99
C HIS A 254 3.85 4.28 21.30
N TRP A 255 4.71 3.42 21.84
CA TRP A 255 5.41 3.68 23.09
C TRP A 255 6.88 3.95 22.83
N THR A 256 7.40 5.03 23.40
CA THR A 256 8.78 5.46 23.19
C THR A 256 9.54 5.58 24.50
N CYS A 257 10.83 5.20 24.49
CA CYS A 257 11.73 5.42 25.61
C CYS A 257 12.30 6.83 25.57
N ARG A 258 12.11 7.60 26.66
CA ARG A 258 12.60 8.98 26.78
C ARG A 258 14.12 9.11 26.71
N LYS A 259 14.81 8.05 27.15
CA LYS A 259 16.27 8.01 27.32
C LYS A 259 16.99 7.69 26.00
N CYS A 260 16.63 6.58 25.36
CA CYS A 260 17.35 6.05 24.18
C CYS A 260 16.58 6.15 22.85
N GLY A 261 15.28 6.44 22.88
CA GLY A 261 14.43 6.57 21.69
C GLY A 261 13.93 5.23 21.13
N PHE A 262 14.04 4.14 21.91
CA PHE A 262 13.41 2.85 21.58
C PHE A 262 11.91 3.03 21.37
N GLY A 263 11.38 2.55 20.24
CA GLY A 263 9.97 2.69 19.87
C GLY A 263 9.29 1.33 19.65
N VAL A 264 8.12 1.13 20.25
CA VAL A 264 7.35 -0.12 20.13
C VAL A 264 5.90 0.12 19.74
N CYS A 265 5.40 -0.65 18.78
CA CYS A 265 4.03 -0.55 18.28
C CYS A 265 3.01 -1.21 19.23
N LEU A 266 1.72 -0.93 18.99
CA LEU A 266 0.59 -1.46 19.76
C LEU A 266 0.66 -2.96 20.01
N ASP A 267 0.81 -3.79 18.97
CA ASP A 267 0.71 -5.23 19.22
C ASP A 267 1.95 -5.78 19.95
N CYS A 268 3.14 -5.17 19.80
CA CYS A 268 4.33 -5.65 20.51
C CYS A 268 4.25 -5.25 21.98
N PHE A 269 3.65 -4.09 22.26
CA PHE A 269 3.32 -3.67 23.61
C PHE A 269 2.29 -4.61 24.26
N LYS A 270 1.23 -5.00 23.53
CA LYS A 270 0.25 -5.99 24.01
C LYS A 270 0.88 -7.34 24.29
N ASP A 271 1.69 -7.85 23.37
CA ASP A 271 2.40 -9.12 23.54
C ASP A 271 3.22 -9.11 24.84
N ARG A 272 3.98 -8.03 25.10
CA ARG A 272 4.74 -7.84 26.35
C ARG A 272 3.83 -7.81 27.59
N LYS A 273 2.68 -7.14 27.49
CA LYS A 273 1.71 -7.02 28.61
C LYS A 273 1.01 -8.34 28.92
N GLU A 274 0.70 -9.13 27.90
CA GLU A 274 0.02 -10.43 28.03
C GLU A 274 0.98 -11.57 28.35
N GLY A 275 2.29 -11.30 28.45
CA GLY A 275 3.30 -12.33 28.67
C GLY A 275 3.50 -13.23 27.44
N LEU A 276 2.98 -12.82 26.28
CA LEU A 276 3.15 -13.53 25.02
C LEU A 276 4.54 -13.24 24.49
N ARG A 277 5.43 -14.23 24.59
CA ARG A 277 6.68 -14.20 23.84
C ARG A 277 6.33 -14.38 22.37
N LEU A 278 6.78 -13.46 21.52
CA LEU A 278 6.78 -13.71 20.09
C LEU A 278 7.43 -15.09 19.88
N ARG A 279 6.81 -15.97 19.07
CA ARG A 279 7.25 -17.37 18.84
C ARG A 279 8.71 -17.51 18.35
N ARG A 280 9.35 -16.38 18.05
CA ARG A 280 10.73 -16.11 17.62
C ARG A 280 11.84 -16.60 18.58
N ALA A 281 11.53 -17.33 19.66
CA ALA A 281 12.30 -17.29 20.92
C ALA A 281 12.87 -18.63 21.42
N GLU A 282 13.14 -19.63 20.58
CA GLU A 282 13.86 -20.84 21.03
C GLU A 282 15.35 -20.85 20.64
N ASN A 283 15.78 -20.04 19.67
CA ASN A 283 17.17 -20.03 19.22
C ASN A 283 17.95 -18.84 19.78
N ALA A 284 18.70 -19.13 20.86
CA ALA A 284 19.77 -18.34 21.51
C ALA A 284 19.48 -16.85 21.81
N ALA A 285 19.49 -16.49 23.10
CA ALA A 285 19.41 -15.11 23.58
C ALA A 285 20.30 -14.17 22.76
N GLN A 286 19.68 -13.30 21.96
CA GLN A 286 20.39 -12.30 21.19
C GLN A 286 21.06 -11.33 22.17
N LYS A 287 22.40 -11.27 22.15
CA LYS A 287 23.19 -10.44 23.07
C LYS A 287 22.72 -8.98 22.98
N GLY A 288 22.23 -8.43 24.09
CA GLY A 288 21.71 -7.05 24.16
C GLY A 288 20.19 -6.90 24.07
N CYS A 289 19.43 -8.00 24.12
CA CYS A 289 17.97 -8.01 24.25
C CYS A 289 17.53 -8.66 25.57
N ASP A 290 16.29 -8.41 25.98
CA ASP A 290 15.64 -9.08 27.11
C ASP A 290 14.91 -10.37 26.69
N ASP A 291 14.25 -11.02 27.66
CA ASP A 291 13.49 -12.26 27.50
C ASP A 291 12.34 -12.19 26.48
N TYR A 292 11.90 -10.99 26.11
CA TYR A 292 10.85 -10.74 25.11
C TYR A 292 11.43 -10.17 23.82
N HIS A 293 12.75 -10.24 23.65
CA HIS A 293 13.50 -9.75 22.50
C HIS A 293 13.38 -8.23 22.30
N TRP A 294 13.04 -7.49 23.35
CA TRP A 294 13.17 -6.05 23.31
C TRP A 294 14.62 -5.68 23.56
N LEU A 295 15.14 -4.77 22.77
CA LEU A 295 16.50 -4.29 22.95
C LEU A 295 16.64 -3.59 24.29
N LEU A 296 17.74 -3.85 24.99
CA LEU A 296 18.04 -3.19 26.25
C LEU A 296 18.28 -1.69 26.02
N CYS A 297 17.85 -0.88 26.98
CA CYS A 297 18.01 0.55 26.95
C CYS A 297 19.49 0.92 26.85
N SER A 298 19.87 1.72 25.86
CA SER A 298 21.24 2.20 25.71
C SER A 298 21.57 3.38 26.65
N ASP A 299 20.98 3.43 27.83
CA ASP A 299 21.15 4.53 28.80
C ASP A 299 22.61 4.62 29.30
N PRO A 300 23.15 5.82 29.62
CA PRO A 300 24.51 5.94 30.17
C PRO A 300 24.74 5.17 31.48
N SER A 301 23.68 4.90 32.25
CA SER A 301 23.76 4.14 33.50
C SER A 301 23.91 2.62 33.32
N GLY A 302 23.87 2.13 32.07
CA GLY A 302 24.03 0.72 31.71
C GLY A 302 22.79 0.13 31.02
N PRO A 303 22.91 -1.07 30.45
CA PRO A 303 21.80 -1.75 29.79
C PRO A 303 20.70 -2.10 30.81
N GLN A 304 19.49 -1.59 30.58
CA GLN A 304 18.31 -1.81 31.43
C GLN A 304 17.12 -2.27 30.58
N GLU A 305 16.22 -3.07 31.15
CA GLU A 305 14.97 -3.42 30.47
C GLU A 305 14.05 -2.19 30.34
N HIS A 306 13.29 -2.13 29.25
CA HIS A 306 12.25 -1.12 29.08
C HIS A 306 10.98 -1.55 29.82
N VAL A 307 10.69 -0.89 30.94
CA VAL A 307 9.48 -1.18 31.72
C VAL A 307 8.26 -0.50 31.05
N PRO A 308 7.16 -1.24 30.75
CA PRO A 308 5.98 -0.68 30.07
C PRO A 308 5.37 0.57 30.72
N THR A 309 5.41 0.66 32.06
CA THR A 309 4.88 1.79 32.82
C THR A 309 5.73 3.06 32.71
N GLU A 310 6.99 2.95 32.29
CA GLU A 310 7.92 4.08 32.15
C GLU A 310 7.98 4.64 30.72
N LEU A 311 7.46 3.89 29.74
CA LEU A 311 7.42 4.35 28.35
C LEU A 311 6.39 5.47 28.17
N MET A 312 6.72 6.45 27.36
CA MET A 312 5.78 7.51 26.98
C MET A 312 4.87 7.03 25.85
N LEU A 313 3.58 7.35 25.93
CA LEU A 313 2.75 7.27 24.74
C LEU A 313 3.17 8.38 23.78
N THR A 314 3.37 8.01 22.54
CA THR A 314 3.80 8.90 21.47
C THR A 314 2.78 8.83 20.34
N GLN A 315 2.45 9.97 19.76
CA GLN A 315 1.47 10.16 18.70
C GLN A 315 2.15 10.78 17.48
N ILE A 316 1.85 10.31 16.27
CA ILE A 316 2.41 10.87 15.02
C ILE A 316 1.42 11.84 14.37
N ILE A 317 0.14 11.43 14.29
CA ILE A 317 -0.92 12.22 13.68
C ILE A 317 -1.15 13.48 14.49
N ALA A 318 -1.09 14.66 13.87
CA ALA A 318 -1.26 15.92 14.59
C ALA A 318 -2.69 16.10 15.14
N GLY A 319 -2.81 16.52 16.40
CA GLY A 319 -4.05 16.91 17.05
C GLY A 319 -5.12 15.81 17.06
N ASP A 320 -6.37 16.24 16.86
CA ASP A 320 -7.54 15.35 16.83
C ASP A 320 -7.84 14.78 15.42
N SER A 321 -6.88 14.87 14.48
CA SER A 321 -7.13 14.63 13.05
C SER A 321 -7.67 13.24 12.75
N LEU A 322 -7.22 12.22 13.48
CA LEU A 322 -7.71 10.85 13.35
C LEU A 322 -9.21 10.74 13.70
N ASN A 323 -9.65 11.37 14.80
CA ASN A 323 -11.06 11.34 15.22
C ASN A 323 -11.93 12.23 14.33
N VAL A 324 -11.39 13.35 13.83
CA VAL A 324 -12.07 14.19 12.83
C VAL A 324 -12.34 13.37 11.58
N LEU A 325 -11.34 12.67 11.05
CA LEU A 325 -11.49 11.84 9.87
C LEU A 325 -12.42 10.64 10.11
N GLY A 326 -12.35 10.01 11.29
CA GLY A 326 -13.23 8.92 11.68
C GLY A 326 -14.71 9.32 11.70
N ARG A 327 -15.04 10.51 12.21
CA ARG A 327 -16.41 11.05 12.14
C ARG A 327 -16.82 11.35 10.70
N LEU A 328 -15.98 12.07 9.97
CA LEU A 328 -16.26 12.45 8.58
C LEU A 328 -16.50 11.23 7.68
N LEU A 329 -15.73 10.16 7.85
CA LEU A 329 -15.93 8.90 7.11
C LEU A 329 -17.36 8.37 7.25
N HIS A 330 -17.88 8.29 8.48
CA HIS A 330 -19.21 7.75 8.74
C HIS A 330 -20.30 8.70 8.22
N GLU A 331 -20.10 10.00 8.36
CA GLU A 331 -20.99 11.02 7.80
C GLU A 331 -21.07 10.92 6.28
N VAL A 332 -19.92 10.92 5.60
CA VAL A 332 -19.81 10.80 4.14
C VAL A 332 -20.40 9.49 3.65
N ARG A 333 -20.09 8.34 4.28
CA ARG A 333 -20.66 7.04 3.85
C ARG A 333 -22.17 7.03 3.98
N THR A 334 -22.72 7.57 5.07
CA THR A 334 -24.18 7.66 5.23
C THR A 334 -24.80 8.56 4.16
N LEU A 335 -24.23 9.74 3.93
CA LEU A 335 -24.73 10.74 3.01
C LEU A 335 -24.67 10.27 1.54
N TRP A 336 -23.57 9.62 1.16
CA TRP A 336 -23.33 9.09 -0.19
C TRP A 336 -23.83 7.66 -0.41
N GLN A 337 -24.62 7.15 0.54
CA GLN A 337 -25.26 5.84 0.51
C GLN A 337 -24.25 4.70 0.28
N VAL A 338 -23.05 4.81 0.88
CA VAL A 338 -22.05 3.74 0.93
C VAL A 338 -22.36 2.88 2.16
N PRO A 339 -22.44 1.54 2.05
CA PRO A 339 -22.86 0.72 3.17
C PRO A 339 -21.75 0.76 4.23
N GLN A 340 -22.16 0.83 5.49
CA GLN A 340 -21.26 0.82 6.64
C GLN A 340 -21.48 -0.45 7.43
N VAL A 341 -20.39 -1.14 7.69
CA VAL A 341 -20.46 -2.53 8.11
C VAL A 341 -19.71 -2.77 9.42
N CYS A 342 -18.88 -1.81 9.82
CA CYS A 342 -18.17 -1.74 11.09
C CYS A 342 -19.05 -1.96 12.34
N GLY A 343 -20.34 -1.62 12.30
CA GLY A 343 -21.27 -1.83 13.41
C GLY A 343 -21.04 -0.95 14.64
N CYS A 344 -20.13 0.02 14.54
CA CYS A 344 -19.80 0.97 15.59
C CYS A 344 -20.98 1.93 15.87
N LEU A 345 -20.87 2.76 16.91
CA LEU A 345 -21.93 3.70 17.26
C LEU A 345 -22.15 4.76 16.16
N LEU A 346 -21.08 5.23 15.52
CA LEU A 346 -21.17 6.23 14.44
C LEU A 346 -21.90 5.69 13.21
N SER A 347 -21.74 4.40 12.87
CA SER A 347 -22.44 3.80 11.72
C SER A 347 -23.94 3.63 11.93
N LYS A 348 -24.43 3.81 13.17
CA LYS A 348 -25.85 3.69 13.53
C LYS A 348 -26.55 5.04 13.64
N GLN A 349 -25.81 6.15 13.53
CA GLN A 349 -26.39 7.48 13.68
C GLN A 349 -27.20 7.85 12.44
N PRO A 350 -28.47 8.26 12.60
CA PRO A 350 -29.25 8.79 11.49
C PRO A 350 -28.72 10.17 11.11
N ILE A 351 -28.55 10.42 9.80
CA ILE A 351 -28.36 11.78 9.30
C ILE A 351 -29.73 12.36 8.92
N GLU A 352 -30.14 13.35 9.71
CA GLU A 352 -31.32 14.20 9.48
C GLU A 352 -30.96 15.32 8.49
N ASP A 353 -30.74 14.96 7.23
CA ASP A 353 -30.60 15.92 6.13
C ASP A 353 -31.28 15.36 4.87
N ALA A 354 -32.60 15.56 4.77
CA ALA A 354 -33.41 15.02 3.66
C ALA A 354 -33.13 15.73 2.33
N GLU A 355 -32.82 17.03 2.36
CA GLU A 355 -32.59 17.84 1.16
C GLU A 355 -31.23 17.53 0.52
N SER A 356 -30.16 17.37 1.31
CA SER A 356 -28.87 16.94 0.77
C SER A 356 -28.92 15.54 0.14
N LYS A 357 -29.85 14.66 0.56
CA LYS A 357 -30.00 13.31 0.00
C LYS A 357 -30.49 13.32 -1.45
N GLU A 358 -31.42 14.20 -1.82
CA GLU A 358 -31.92 14.30 -3.20
C GLU A 358 -30.83 14.82 -4.14
N VAL A 359 -30.14 15.90 -3.75
CA VAL A 359 -29.03 16.48 -4.51
C VAL A 359 -27.94 15.43 -4.77
N ILE A 360 -27.60 14.64 -3.76
CA ILE A 360 -26.56 13.62 -3.86
C ILE A 360 -27.02 12.42 -4.69
N GLN A 361 -28.29 12.02 -4.59
CA GLN A 361 -28.84 11.01 -5.51
C GLN A 361 -28.70 11.45 -6.96
N ASP A 362 -28.97 12.70 -7.26
CA ASP A 362 -28.84 13.21 -8.63
C ASP A 362 -27.37 13.29 -9.06
N MET A 363 -26.46 13.72 -8.19
CA MET A 363 -25.02 13.66 -8.47
C MET A 363 -24.51 12.23 -8.71
N ILE A 364 -25.03 11.25 -7.98
CA ILE A 364 -24.72 9.83 -8.18
C ILE A 364 -25.19 9.40 -9.58
N LYS A 365 -26.44 9.69 -9.96
CA LYS A 365 -26.99 9.35 -11.29
C LYS A 365 -26.23 10.05 -12.41
N GLU A 366 -25.94 11.35 -12.28
CA GLU A 366 -25.16 12.13 -13.24
C GLU A 366 -23.77 11.52 -13.43
N SER A 367 -23.11 11.15 -12.34
CA SER A 367 -21.79 10.53 -12.37
C SER A 367 -21.80 9.14 -13.01
N GLN A 368 -22.86 8.35 -12.78
CA GLN A 368 -23.06 7.06 -13.44
C GLN A 368 -23.24 7.23 -14.95
N LEU A 369 -24.10 8.17 -15.37
CA LEU A 369 -24.35 8.43 -16.79
C LEU A 369 -23.07 8.90 -17.51
N LYS A 370 -22.26 9.75 -16.85
CA LYS A 370 -20.94 10.15 -17.38
C LYS A 370 -20.04 8.95 -17.62
N GLN A 371 -19.90 8.04 -16.67
CA GLN A 371 -19.06 6.84 -16.87
C GLN A 371 -19.54 5.97 -18.04
N HIS A 372 -20.85 5.78 -18.20
CA HIS A 372 -21.40 5.02 -19.32
C HIS A 372 -21.26 5.72 -20.68
N THR A 373 -21.22 7.05 -20.73
CA THR A 373 -21.16 7.82 -21.99
C THR A 373 -19.74 8.19 -22.41
N SER A 374 -18.82 8.40 -21.47
CA SER A 374 -17.44 8.82 -21.76
C SER A 374 -16.47 7.65 -21.94
N TYR A 375 -16.78 6.46 -21.44
CA TYR A 375 -15.90 5.28 -21.51
C TYR A 375 -16.48 4.08 -22.27
N SER A 376 -17.78 4.06 -22.60
CA SER A 376 -18.35 2.93 -23.33
C SER A 376 -17.93 2.92 -24.80
N SER A 377 -17.35 1.81 -25.23
CA SER A 377 -17.11 1.41 -26.62
C SER A 377 -18.36 1.48 -27.53
N LEU A 378 -19.57 1.57 -26.95
CA LEU A 378 -20.84 1.71 -27.67
C LEU A 378 -21.23 3.17 -27.97
N ALA A 379 -20.44 4.16 -27.56
CA ALA A 379 -20.67 5.57 -27.86
C ALA A 379 -20.15 5.92 -29.27
N SER A 380 -20.97 5.68 -30.30
CA SER A 380 -20.69 6.22 -31.64
C SER A 380 -20.67 7.75 -31.61
N GLU A 381 -19.95 8.41 -32.53
CA GLU A 381 -20.01 9.89 -32.68
C GLU A 381 -21.46 10.39 -32.81
N GLN A 382 -22.31 9.60 -33.48
CA GLN A 382 -23.75 9.84 -33.52
C GLN A 382 -24.42 9.78 -32.15
N LYS A 383 -24.09 8.82 -31.28
CA LYS A 383 -24.64 8.75 -29.91
C LYS A 383 -24.11 9.86 -29.01
N VAL A 384 -22.85 10.26 -29.14
CA VAL A 384 -22.30 11.42 -28.40
C VAL A 384 -23.01 12.70 -28.85
N HIS A 385 -23.22 12.88 -30.15
CA HIS A 385 -23.94 14.04 -30.67
C HIS A 385 -25.45 13.99 -30.34
N GLN A 386 -26.06 12.80 -30.35
CA GLN A 386 -27.46 12.58 -29.98
C GLN A 386 -27.66 12.77 -28.47
N GLN A 387 -26.67 12.43 -27.64
CA GLN A 387 -26.64 12.72 -26.20
C GLN A 387 -26.52 14.21 -25.94
N GLN A 388 -25.60 14.91 -26.60
CA GLN A 388 -25.49 16.38 -26.52
C GLN A 388 -26.80 17.07 -26.95
N ARG A 389 -27.45 16.56 -27.99
CA ARG A 389 -28.74 17.05 -28.46
C ARG A 389 -29.87 16.72 -27.50
N LEU A 390 -29.87 15.55 -26.87
CA LEU A 390 -30.80 15.14 -25.81
C LEU A 390 -30.61 15.98 -24.55
N ASP A 391 -29.38 16.31 -24.17
CA ASP A 391 -29.05 17.15 -23.03
C ASP A 391 -29.51 18.60 -23.25
N GLN A 392 -29.34 19.13 -24.47
CA GLN A 392 -29.95 20.40 -24.87
C GLN A 392 -31.47 20.33 -24.81
N LEU A 393 -32.08 19.27 -25.35
CA LEU A 393 -33.54 19.10 -25.33
C LEU A 393 -34.09 18.92 -23.90
N HIS A 394 -33.35 18.24 -23.03
CA HIS A 394 -33.67 18.07 -21.61
C HIS A 394 -33.57 19.39 -20.87
N ALA A 395 -32.54 20.20 -21.13
CA ALA A 395 -32.44 21.55 -20.57
C ALA A 395 -33.66 22.40 -20.98
N THR A 396 -34.03 22.40 -22.26
CA THR A 396 -35.19 23.15 -22.76
C THR A 396 -36.53 22.61 -22.21
N LYS A 397 -36.68 21.28 -22.08
CA LYS A 397 -37.90 20.67 -21.51
C LYS A 397 -38.02 20.88 -20.01
N LEU A 398 -36.90 20.89 -19.29
CA LEU A 398 -36.84 21.19 -17.86
C LEU A 398 -37.22 22.65 -17.61
N GLU A 399 -36.75 23.59 -18.43
CA GLU A 399 -37.19 24.99 -18.37
C GLU A 399 -38.69 25.15 -18.67
N PHE A 400 -39.20 24.43 -19.67
CA PHE A 400 -40.62 24.44 -20.01
C PHE A 400 -41.50 23.85 -18.89
N ALA A 401 -41.08 22.73 -18.31
CA ALA A 401 -41.79 22.08 -17.21
C ALA A 401 -41.78 22.94 -15.93
N LYS A 402 -40.65 23.59 -15.62
CA LYS A 402 -40.55 24.58 -14.53
C LYS A 402 -41.51 25.76 -14.73
N LYS A 403 -41.61 26.30 -15.95
CA LYS A 403 -42.55 27.39 -16.28
C LYS A 403 -44.03 27.01 -16.13
N LEU A 404 -44.36 25.73 -16.26
CA LEU A 404 -45.74 25.23 -16.15
C LEU A 404 -46.03 24.55 -14.81
N GLY A 405 -45.07 24.52 -13.88
CA GLY A 405 -45.22 23.82 -12.60
C GLY A 405 -45.37 22.31 -12.72
N ILE A 406 -44.86 21.72 -13.81
CA ILE A 406 -44.90 20.28 -14.08
C ILE A 406 -43.62 19.65 -13.52
N ASP A 407 -43.75 18.62 -12.69
CA ASP A 407 -42.61 17.89 -12.13
C ASP A 407 -41.99 16.98 -13.20
N TYR A 408 -40.86 17.41 -13.77
CA TYR A 408 -40.19 16.74 -14.89
C TYR A 408 -38.87 16.11 -14.43
N VAL A 409 -38.81 14.77 -14.47
CA VAL A 409 -37.60 13.98 -14.19
C VAL A 409 -36.99 13.50 -15.52
N PRO A 410 -35.75 13.89 -15.86
CA PRO A 410 -35.09 13.47 -17.09
C PRO A 410 -34.94 11.94 -17.21
N GLY A 411 -35.27 11.37 -18.38
CA GLY A 411 -34.90 9.99 -18.75
C GLY A 411 -35.92 8.85 -18.55
N ARG A 412 -37.21 9.08 -18.27
CA ARG A 412 -38.18 7.96 -18.20
C ARG A 412 -38.71 7.50 -19.58
N VAL A 413 -38.14 6.41 -20.11
CA VAL A 413 -38.86 5.14 -20.29
C VAL A 413 -37.91 4.03 -19.85
N TRP A 414 -38.21 3.41 -18.72
CA TRP A 414 -37.39 2.38 -18.09
C TRP A 414 -38.12 1.04 -18.21
N THR A 415 -37.47 0.03 -18.80
CA THR A 415 -37.85 -1.37 -18.55
C THR A 415 -36.81 -2.00 -17.63
N LYS A 416 -37.26 -2.97 -16.83
CA LYS A 416 -36.50 -3.66 -15.78
C LYS A 416 -35.27 -4.45 -16.30
N GLU A 417 -35.07 -4.48 -17.61
CA GLU A 417 -34.17 -5.38 -18.34
C GLU A 417 -32.97 -4.68 -19.00
N THR A 418 -32.93 -3.34 -19.06
CA THR A 418 -31.94 -2.59 -19.87
C THR A 418 -31.00 -1.66 -19.09
N LEU A 419 -31.07 -1.64 -17.75
CA LEU A 419 -30.05 -1.01 -16.92
C LEU A 419 -29.07 -2.07 -16.41
N GLY A 420 -27.88 -2.10 -17.01
CA GLY A 420 -26.71 -2.74 -16.42
C GLY A 420 -26.49 -2.16 -15.02
N LYS A 421 -26.51 -3.03 -14.02
CA LYS A 421 -26.39 -2.65 -12.61
C LYS A 421 -25.00 -2.06 -12.37
N ASP A 422 -24.88 -0.94 -11.65
CA ASP A 422 -23.57 -0.33 -11.37
C ASP A 422 -22.71 -1.30 -10.54
N PRO A 423 -21.37 -1.33 -10.64
CA PRO A 423 -20.53 -2.22 -9.83
C PRO A 423 -20.82 -2.12 -8.33
N ILE A 424 -21.10 -0.90 -7.83
CA ILE A 424 -21.47 -0.67 -6.44
C ILE A 424 -22.89 -1.18 -6.19
N THR A 425 -23.90 -0.87 -7.03
CA THR A 425 -25.27 -1.46 -6.93
C THR A 425 -25.35 -2.96 -7.16
N THR A 426 -24.44 -3.56 -7.91
CA THR A 426 -24.30 -5.01 -8.09
C THR A 426 -23.63 -5.62 -6.86
N ALA A 427 -22.70 -4.90 -6.22
CA ALA A 427 -22.18 -5.24 -4.91
C ALA A 427 -23.25 -5.06 -3.80
N PHE A 428 -24.15 -4.07 -3.92
CA PHE A 428 -25.27 -3.86 -3.01
C PHE A 428 -26.40 -4.89 -3.17
N ASP A 429 -26.80 -5.18 -4.42
CA ASP A 429 -27.85 -6.15 -4.78
C ASP A 429 -27.46 -7.58 -4.39
N ASN A 430 -26.16 -7.84 -4.30
CA ASN A 430 -25.65 -9.02 -3.63
C ASN A 430 -25.76 -8.80 -2.11
N LEU A 431 -26.93 -9.06 -1.55
CA LEU A 431 -27.14 -9.23 -0.10
C LEU A 431 -26.09 -10.17 0.53
N LYS A 432 -25.56 -11.11 -0.27
CA LYS A 432 -24.40 -11.95 0.06
C LYS A 432 -23.11 -11.15 0.27
N HIS A 433 -22.80 -10.17 -0.57
CA HIS A 433 -21.60 -9.31 -0.47
C HIS A 433 -21.69 -8.34 0.73
N ILE A 434 -22.84 -7.70 0.97
CA ILE A 434 -23.03 -6.87 2.17
C ILE A 434 -22.98 -7.71 3.47
N ASN A 435 -23.68 -8.85 3.51
CA ASN A 435 -23.60 -9.77 4.67
C ASN A 435 -22.21 -10.41 4.83
N PHE A 436 -21.44 -10.49 3.76
CA PHE A 436 -20.06 -10.97 3.74
C PHE A 436 -19.11 -9.93 4.36
N LEU A 437 -19.23 -8.65 3.98
CA LEU A 437 -18.53 -7.55 4.65
C LEU A 437 -18.86 -7.52 6.16
N ARG A 438 -20.12 -7.81 6.55
CA ARG A 438 -20.60 -7.80 7.97
C ARG A 438 -19.91 -8.77 8.89
N LYS A 439 -19.45 -9.89 8.34
CA LYS A 439 -18.78 -10.89 9.16
C LYS A 439 -17.25 -10.63 9.23
N GLY A 440 -16.66 -9.89 8.27
CA GLY A 440 -15.23 -9.61 8.09
C GLY A 440 -14.48 -9.04 9.30
N LEU A 441 -15.13 -8.16 10.05
CA LEU A 441 -14.53 -7.37 11.15
C LEU A 441 -14.09 -8.18 12.38
N ALA A 442 -14.30 -9.50 12.39
CA ALA A 442 -13.87 -10.41 13.46
C ALA A 442 -12.55 -11.16 13.15
N GLY A 443 -11.68 -10.62 12.28
CA GLY A 443 -10.30 -11.12 12.13
C GLY A 443 -10.11 -12.41 11.31
N LEU A 444 -10.97 -12.68 10.31
CA LEU A 444 -10.75 -13.79 9.36
C LEU A 444 -10.48 -13.25 7.96
N ARG A 445 -9.47 -13.79 7.26
CA ARG A 445 -9.30 -13.64 5.80
C ARG A 445 -10.59 -14.07 5.12
N ARG A 446 -11.29 -13.19 4.41
CA ARG A 446 -12.58 -13.51 3.79
C ARG A 446 -12.57 -13.13 2.34
N PHE A 447 -12.92 -14.10 1.49
CA PHE A 447 -12.98 -13.99 0.04
C PHE A 447 -14.40 -14.31 -0.40
N LEU A 448 -14.93 -13.56 -1.37
CA LEU A 448 -16.17 -13.99 -2.00
C LEU A 448 -15.96 -15.39 -2.58
N PRO A 449 -17.03 -16.22 -2.67
CA PRO A 449 -16.91 -17.52 -3.32
C PRO A 449 -16.39 -17.31 -4.75
N PRO A 450 -15.52 -18.21 -5.26
CA PRO A 450 -14.99 -18.06 -6.61
C PRO A 450 -16.13 -18.05 -7.60
N ARG A 451 -15.97 -17.27 -8.64
CA ARG A 451 -16.93 -17.16 -9.71
C ARG A 451 -16.51 -18.03 -10.87
N THR A 452 -17.43 -18.87 -11.31
CA THR A 452 -17.35 -19.55 -12.60
C THR A 452 -18.32 -18.85 -13.53
N MET A 453 -17.84 -18.42 -14.70
CA MET A 453 -18.63 -17.68 -15.67
C MET A 453 -18.67 -18.37 -17.02
N THR A 454 -19.83 -18.30 -17.65
CA THR A 454 -20.00 -18.66 -19.05
C THR A 454 -19.86 -17.41 -19.91
N PHE A 455 -19.28 -17.54 -21.11
CA PHE A 455 -19.15 -16.45 -22.08
C PHE A 455 -20.47 -15.70 -22.37
N ALA A 456 -21.59 -16.43 -22.44
CA ALA A 456 -22.91 -15.82 -22.68
C ALA A 456 -23.32 -14.84 -21.56
N TYR A 457 -23.14 -15.25 -20.30
CA TYR A 457 -23.48 -14.41 -19.14
C TYR A 457 -22.52 -13.23 -18.97
N SER A 458 -21.22 -13.42 -19.15
CA SER A 458 -20.25 -12.33 -19.07
C SER A 458 -20.43 -11.29 -20.19
N THR A 459 -20.80 -11.73 -21.40
CA THR A 459 -21.15 -10.84 -22.51
C THR A 459 -22.39 -9.99 -22.21
N GLN A 460 -23.35 -10.52 -21.44
CA GLN A 460 -24.50 -9.73 -20.97
C GLN A 460 -24.09 -8.68 -19.94
N LEU A 461 -23.10 -8.98 -19.09
CA LEU A 461 -22.60 -8.02 -18.09
C LEU A 461 -21.78 -6.90 -18.71
N ALA A 462 -20.96 -7.20 -19.71
CA ALA A 462 -20.11 -6.23 -20.39
C ALA A 462 -20.19 -6.40 -21.92
N PRO A 463 -21.29 -5.93 -22.56
CA PRO A 463 -21.46 -6.04 -24.00
C PRO A 463 -20.33 -5.30 -24.74
N GLY A 464 -19.71 -5.96 -25.71
CA GLY A 464 -18.66 -5.38 -26.55
C GLY A 464 -17.23 -5.53 -26.02
N VAL A 465 -17.04 -5.94 -24.76
CA VAL A 465 -15.69 -6.22 -24.21
C VAL A 465 -15.15 -7.53 -24.79
N PRO A 466 -14.01 -7.54 -25.52
CA PRO A 466 -13.41 -8.78 -26.02
C PRO A 466 -12.79 -9.60 -24.89
N HIS A 467 -13.32 -10.79 -24.64
CA HIS A 467 -12.87 -11.65 -23.54
C HIS A 467 -13.21 -13.11 -23.79
N ASP A 468 -12.53 -14.00 -23.07
CA ASP A 468 -12.85 -15.42 -22.95
C ASP A 468 -12.71 -15.87 -21.49
N PHE A 469 -13.18 -17.07 -21.18
CA PHE A 469 -12.89 -17.72 -19.91
C PHE A 469 -12.12 -19.03 -20.11
N LEU A 470 -11.05 -19.18 -19.34
CA LEU A 470 -10.22 -20.37 -19.24
C LEU A 470 -10.41 -21.03 -17.88
N CYS A 471 -9.70 -22.13 -17.63
CA CYS A 471 -9.78 -22.94 -16.41
C CYS A 471 -11.23 -23.33 -16.10
N ASP A 472 -11.96 -23.80 -17.12
CA ASP A 472 -13.36 -24.21 -17.03
C ASP A 472 -14.29 -23.09 -16.51
N GLY A 473 -14.08 -21.86 -16.98
CA GLY A 473 -14.90 -20.71 -16.62
C GLY A 473 -14.39 -19.90 -15.43
N ARG A 474 -13.26 -20.26 -14.82
CA ARG A 474 -12.75 -19.66 -13.57
C ARG A 474 -11.69 -18.57 -13.77
N LEU A 475 -11.04 -18.52 -14.93
CA LEU A 475 -10.01 -17.54 -15.24
C LEU A 475 -10.50 -16.61 -16.36
N LEU A 476 -10.71 -15.33 -16.04
CA LEU A 476 -11.00 -14.31 -17.05
C LEU A 476 -9.76 -14.04 -17.89
N ARG A 477 -9.91 -14.08 -19.21
CA ARG A 477 -8.92 -13.62 -20.17
C ARG A 477 -9.49 -12.44 -20.98
N LEU A 478 -8.97 -11.24 -20.77
CA LEU A 478 -9.26 -10.09 -21.62
C LEU A 478 -8.33 -10.13 -22.84
N THR A 479 -8.87 -9.98 -24.05
CA THR A 479 -8.08 -10.17 -25.29
C THR A 479 -7.69 -8.87 -25.98
N ASP A 480 -8.18 -7.73 -25.48
CA ASP A 480 -7.73 -6.40 -25.85
C ASP A 480 -7.23 -5.69 -24.58
N ALA A 481 -5.92 -5.47 -24.50
CA ALA A 481 -5.28 -4.94 -23.30
C ALA A 481 -5.76 -3.54 -22.90
N MET A 482 -6.12 -2.70 -23.88
CA MET A 482 -6.42 -1.28 -23.67
C MET A 482 -7.89 -0.94 -23.88
N HIS A 483 -8.77 -1.94 -23.94
CA HIS A 483 -10.20 -1.70 -24.07
C HIS A 483 -10.76 -0.92 -22.87
N PRO A 484 -11.45 0.21 -23.07
CA PRO A 484 -11.83 1.13 -21.98
C PRO A 484 -12.83 0.51 -20.99
N ASP A 485 -13.64 -0.44 -21.44
CA ASP A 485 -14.64 -1.12 -20.59
C ASP A 485 -14.10 -2.39 -19.88
N ASN A 486 -12.81 -2.73 -20.01
CA ASN A 486 -12.20 -3.91 -19.37
C ASN A 486 -12.47 -3.97 -17.86
N ARG A 487 -12.52 -2.81 -17.22
CA ARG A 487 -12.77 -2.66 -15.79
C ARG A 487 -14.02 -3.36 -15.29
N VAL A 488 -15.08 -3.44 -16.11
CA VAL A 488 -16.37 -4.03 -15.71
C VAL A 488 -16.22 -5.51 -15.36
N LEU A 489 -15.58 -6.29 -16.24
CA LEU A 489 -15.35 -7.72 -15.99
C LEU A 489 -14.19 -7.94 -15.02
N PHE A 490 -13.13 -7.11 -15.11
CA PHE A 490 -11.99 -7.18 -14.20
C PHE A 490 -12.44 -7.09 -12.74
N GLN A 491 -13.16 -6.03 -12.36
CA GLN A 491 -13.65 -5.83 -10.99
C GLN A 491 -14.57 -6.95 -10.51
N ASP A 492 -15.35 -7.54 -11.41
CA ASP A 492 -16.31 -8.59 -11.08
C ASP A 492 -15.64 -9.91 -10.69
N VAL A 493 -14.47 -10.18 -11.25
CA VAL A 493 -13.61 -11.34 -10.95
C VAL A 493 -12.62 -11.00 -9.82
N TRP A 494 -12.01 -9.82 -9.87
CA TRP A 494 -10.96 -9.39 -8.95
C TRP A 494 -11.44 -9.31 -7.49
N LYS A 495 -12.66 -8.80 -7.26
CA LYS A 495 -13.28 -8.79 -5.91
C LYS A 495 -13.48 -10.18 -5.28
N CYS A 496 -13.40 -11.24 -6.08
CA CYS A 496 -13.46 -12.63 -5.60
C CYS A 496 -12.09 -13.20 -5.22
N GLY A 497 -11.01 -12.43 -5.39
CA GLY A 497 -9.63 -12.89 -5.18
C GLY A 497 -9.20 -13.93 -6.22
N GLN A 498 -9.74 -13.85 -7.44
CA GLN A 498 -9.35 -14.70 -8.57
C GLN A 498 -8.33 -13.98 -9.45
N PRO A 499 -7.32 -14.70 -9.99
CA PRO A 499 -6.39 -14.11 -10.95
C PRO A 499 -7.11 -13.74 -12.25
N VAL A 500 -6.53 -12.79 -12.99
CA VAL A 500 -7.01 -12.35 -14.30
C VAL A 500 -5.84 -12.39 -15.28
N MET A 501 -6.09 -12.76 -16.53
CA MET A 501 -5.10 -12.66 -17.60
C MET A 501 -5.55 -11.60 -18.61
N ILE A 502 -4.61 -10.78 -19.07
CA ILE A 502 -4.83 -9.80 -20.14
C ILE A 502 -3.80 -10.08 -21.23
N SER A 503 -4.26 -10.47 -22.42
CA SER A 503 -3.39 -10.77 -23.55
C SER A 503 -3.07 -9.53 -24.40
N GLU A 504 -2.11 -9.68 -25.32
CA GLU A 504 -1.74 -8.68 -26.34
C GLU A 504 -1.14 -7.37 -25.78
N VAL A 505 -0.65 -7.38 -24.53
CA VAL A 505 0.01 -6.22 -23.91
C VAL A 505 1.29 -5.84 -24.66
N ALA A 506 1.97 -6.83 -25.26
CA ALA A 506 3.15 -6.61 -26.10
C ALA A 506 2.91 -5.62 -27.26
N ARG A 507 1.66 -5.43 -27.73
CA ARG A 507 1.35 -4.45 -28.79
C ARG A 507 1.51 -3.00 -28.33
N SER A 508 1.46 -2.76 -27.03
CA SER A 508 1.62 -1.44 -26.41
C SER A 508 3.07 -1.13 -26.01
N LEU A 509 3.99 -2.10 -26.17
CA LEU A 509 5.38 -2.02 -25.74
C LEU A 509 6.34 -1.98 -26.94
N ASN A 510 7.49 -1.34 -26.76
CA ASN A 510 8.59 -1.42 -27.71
C ASN A 510 9.48 -2.65 -27.41
N LEU A 511 9.15 -3.79 -28.02
CA LEU A 511 9.83 -5.07 -27.76
C LEU A 511 11.33 -5.08 -28.09
N ASP A 512 11.82 -4.16 -28.93
CA ASP A 512 13.26 -4.05 -29.22
C ASP A 512 14.05 -3.66 -27.95
N LEU A 513 13.44 -2.91 -27.03
CA LEU A 513 14.05 -2.56 -25.74
C LEU A 513 14.16 -3.77 -24.80
N TRP A 514 13.25 -4.73 -24.96
CA TRP A 514 13.10 -5.91 -24.12
C TRP A 514 13.82 -7.15 -24.67
N HIS A 515 14.53 -7.01 -25.78
CA HIS A 515 15.28 -8.10 -26.41
C HIS A 515 16.56 -8.44 -25.61
N PRO A 516 16.95 -9.73 -25.43
CA PRO A 516 18.18 -10.14 -24.74
C PRO A 516 19.45 -9.41 -25.23
N GLN A 517 19.56 -9.21 -26.54
CA GLN A 517 20.66 -8.53 -27.22
C GLN A 517 20.75 -7.05 -26.79
N ALA A 518 19.62 -6.38 -26.55
CA ALA A 518 19.60 -5.02 -26.04
C ALA A 518 20.12 -4.98 -24.59
N PHE A 519 19.71 -5.92 -23.74
CA PHE A 519 20.25 -6.04 -22.38
C PHE A 519 21.74 -6.38 -22.37
N CYS A 520 22.19 -7.27 -23.26
CA CYS A 520 23.60 -7.61 -23.40
C CYS A 520 24.45 -6.41 -23.82
N ARG A 521 23.96 -5.61 -24.77
CA ARG A 521 24.65 -4.40 -25.25
C ARG A 521 24.72 -3.34 -24.14
N ASP A 522 23.62 -3.12 -23.44
CA ASP A 522 23.51 -2.00 -22.50
C ASP A 522 24.15 -2.34 -21.12
N PHE A 523 24.12 -3.62 -20.71
CA PHE A 523 24.50 -4.04 -19.35
C PHE A 523 25.39 -5.28 -19.29
N GLY A 524 25.79 -5.88 -20.41
CA GLY A 524 26.49 -7.18 -20.41
C GLY A 524 27.79 -7.20 -19.59
N ASP A 525 28.48 -6.08 -19.46
CA ASP A 525 29.75 -6.02 -18.73
C ASP A 525 29.57 -5.75 -17.23
N LYS A 526 28.34 -5.47 -16.77
CA LYS A 526 28.05 -5.33 -15.33
C LYS A 526 28.06 -6.71 -14.66
N PRO A 527 28.69 -6.84 -13.48
CA PRO A 527 28.67 -8.07 -12.71
C PRO A 527 27.29 -8.32 -12.09
N ASN A 528 26.89 -9.58 -12.00
CA ASN A 528 25.75 -10.03 -11.22
C ASN A 528 25.95 -11.46 -10.71
N ASP A 529 25.25 -11.79 -9.63
CA ASP A 529 25.07 -13.16 -9.18
C ASP A 529 24.03 -13.88 -10.04
N LEU A 530 24.34 -15.11 -10.42
CA LEU A 530 23.41 -16.01 -11.11
C LEU A 530 23.04 -17.16 -10.18
N ILE A 531 21.88 -17.77 -10.39
CA ILE A 531 21.45 -18.97 -9.66
C ILE A 531 21.21 -20.09 -10.66
N ASN A 532 21.80 -21.26 -10.42
CA ASN A 532 21.50 -22.45 -11.19
C ASN A 532 20.18 -23.08 -10.70
N CYS A 533 19.14 -23.03 -11.53
CA CYS A 533 17.78 -23.48 -11.20
C CYS A 533 17.66 -24.99 -10.95
N LEU A 534 18.65 -25.80 -11.36
CA LEU A 534 18.59 -27.26 -11.16
C LEU A 534 18.95 -27.68 -9.72
N ASN A 535 19.92 -27.00 -9.12
CA ASN A 535 20.48 -27.35 -7.82
C ASN A 535 20.41 -26.21 -6.78
N GLY A 536 20.04 -25.00 -7.17
CA GLY A 536 19.95 -23.83 -6.29
C GLY A 536 21.29 -23.15 -6.01
N ASN A 537 22.39 -23.61 -6.61
CA ASN A 537 23.71 -23.06 -6.31
C ASN A 537 23.88 -21.66 -6.89
N LEU A 538 24.49 -20.78 -6.09
CA LEU A 538 24.91 -19.44 -6.49
C LEU A 538 26.15 -19.53 -7.40
N VAL A 539 26.15 -18.78 -8.50
CA VAL A 539 27.30 -18.56 -9.38
C VAL A 539 27.62 -17.07 -9.31
N PRO A 540 28.48 -16.66 -8.36
CA PRO A 540 28.60 -15.25 -8.00
C PRO A 540 29.41 -14.44 -9.01
N ASN A 541 29.16 -13.13 -9.03
CA ASN A 541 29.99 -12.12 -9.67
C ASN A 541 30.35 -12.40 -11.15
N GLN A 542 29.37 -12.86 -11.94
CA GLN A 542 29.54 -13.12 -13.37
C GLN A 542 29.16 -11.88 -14.21
N PRO A 543 29.91 -11.54 -15.27
CA PRO A 543 29.45 -10.60 -16.27
C PRO A 543 28.11 -11.05 -16.86
N MET A 544 27.09 -10.18 -16.84
CA MET A 544 25.76 -10.52 -17.35
C MET A 544 25.74 -10.92 -18.83
N ARG A 545 26.77 -10.55 -19.60
CA ARG A 545 27.03 -11.00 -20.96
C ARG A 545 26.93 -12.52 -21.09
N HIS A 546 27.54 -13.28 -20.18
CA HIS A 546 27.52 -14.74 -20.25
C HIS A 546 26.09 -15.29 -20.14
N PHE A 547 25.26 -14.62 -19.34
CA PHE A 547 23.84 -14.95 -19.25
C PHE A 547 23.09 -14.59 -20.55
N TRP A 548 23.26 -13.36 -21.06
CA TRP A 548 22.50 -12.89 -22.22
C TRP A 548 22.91 -13.53 -23.54
N GLU A 549 24.21 -13.76 -23.77
CA GLU A 549 24.69 -14.47 -24.96
C GLU A 549 24.27 -15.95 -24.96
N GLY A 550 24.16 -16.56 -23.78
CA GLY A 550 23.66 -17.93 -23.59
C GLY A 550 22.13 -18.05 -23.62
N PHE A 551 21.38 -16.95 -23.71
CA PHE A 551 19.93 -16.93 -23.55
C PHE A 551 19.24 -17.78 -24.63
N GLN A 552 19.58 -17.60 -25.90
CA GLN A 552 19.10 -18.42 -27.03
C GLN A 552 20.19 -19.29 -27.68
N CYS A 553 21.39 -19.34 -27.10
CA CYS A 553 22.51 -20.11 -27.64
C CYS A 553 23.04 -21.04 -26.54
N MET A 554 22.63 -22.32 -26.57
CA MET A 554 22.99 -23.34 -25.58
C MET A 554 24.50 -23.52 -25.48
N SER A 555 25.22 -23.44 -26.60
CA SER A 555 26.67 -23.59 -26.67
C SER A 555 27.44 -22.45 -25.99
N LYS A 556 26.81 -21.29 -25.77
CA LYS A 556 27.39 -20.14 -25.06
C LYS A 556 27.05 -20.10 -23.57
N ARG A 557 26.21 -21.01 -23.08
CA ARG A 557 25.86 -21.06 -21.65
C ARG A 557 27.06 -21.51 -20.82
N LEU A 558 27.17 -20.95 -19.61
CA LEU A 558 28.17 -21.39 -18.65
C LEU A 558 27.96 -22.89 -18.32
N PRO A 559 29.02 -23.70 -18.38
CA PRO A 559 28.95 -25.12 -18.05
C PRO A 559 28.99 -25.34 -16.53
N ASP A 560 28.37 -26.43 -16.08
CA ASP A 560 28.54 -26.94 -14.72
C ASP A 560 29.86 -27.70 -14.56
N ALA A 561 30.10 -28.26 -13.37
CA ALA A 561 31.29 -29.04 -13.05
C ALA A 561 31.49 -30.28 -13.93
N TYR A 562 30.44 -30.74 -14.64
CA TYR A 562 30.48 -31.88 -15.56
C TYR A 562 30.53 -31.46 -17.04
N GLY A 563 30.65 -30.15 -17.32
CA GLY A 563 30.69 -29.62 -18.68
C GLY A 563 29.31 -29.46 -19.33
N LYS A 564 28.21 -29.65 -18.59
CA LYS A 564 26.85 -29.52 -19.12
C LYS A 564 26.36 -28.06 -19.01
N PRO A 565 25.66 -27.51 -20.01
CA PRO A 565 25.06 -26.17 -19.94
C PRO A 565 24.14 -26.00 -18.72
N MET A 566 24.40 -24.98 -17.91
CA MET A 566 23.56 -24.66 -16.74
C MET A 566 22.21 -24.02 -17.14
N LEU A 567 21.19 -24.22 -16.31
CA LEU A 567 19.94 -23.45 -16.34
C LEU A 567 20.04 -22.32 -15.34
N LEU A 568 20.22 -21.09 -15.81
CA LEU A 568 20.54 -19.94 -14.96
C LEU A 568 19.35 -18.99 -14.85
N LYS A 569 19.25 -18.30 -13.71
CA LYS A 569 18.46 -17.08 -13.53
C LYS A 569 19.34 -15.95 -13.02
N LEU A 570 19.06 -14.72 -13.45
CA LEU A 570 19.67 -13.52 -12.87
C LEU A 570 19.07 -13.30 -11.48
N LYS A 571 19.92 -13.11 -10.47
CA LYS A 571 19.48 -12.79 -9.10
C LYS A 571 19.26 -11.28 -8.99
N ASP A 572 18.12 -10.89 -8.40
CA ASP A 572 17.79 -9.54 -7.94
C ASP A 572 18.26 -8.41 -8.88
N TRP A 573 17.90 -8.50 -10.17
CA TRP A 573 18.34 -7.53 -11.18
C TRP A 573 17.16 -6.85 -11.90
N PRO A 574 17.12 -5.51 -11.94
CA PRO A 574 18.04 -4.57 -11.30
C PRO A 574 18.12 -4.71 -9.76
N PRO A 575 19.28 -4.43 -9.12
CA PRO A 575 19.38 -4.39 -7.66
C PRO A 575 18.39 -3.35 -7.11
N GLY A 576 18.01 -3.45 -5.84
CA GLY A 576 16.88 -2.74 -5.20
C GLY A 576 16.83 -1.20 -5.23
N ASP A 577 17.55 -0.54 -6.15
CA ASP A 577 17.38 0.86 -6.56
C ASP A 577 16.17 1.01 -7.50
N ASP A 578 15.61 2.23 -7.62
CA ASP A 578 14.41 2.45 -8.44
C ASP A 578 14.69 2.10 -9.91
N PHE A 579 13.86 1.22 -10.47
CA PHE A 579 13.93 0.81 -11.88
C PHE A 579 13.90 2.01 -12.83
N ALA A 580 13.21 3.08 -12.43
CA ALA A 580 13.17 4.35 -13.17
C ALA A 580 14.56 5.02 -13.30
N GLU A 581 15.45 4.78 -12.34
CA GLU A 581 16.82 5.32 -12.33
C GLU A 581 17.77 4.43 -13.13
N ILE A 582 17.69 3.10 -12.95
CA ILE A 582 18.60 2.16 -13.64
C ILE A 582 18.21 1.97 -15.11
N LEU A 583 16.91 1.89 -15.41
CA LEU A 583 16.36 1.54 -16.72
C LEU A 583 15.31 2.56 -17.21
N PRO A 584 15.62 3.87 -17.28
CA PRO A 584 14.63 4.93 -17.50
C PRO A 584 13.80 4.76 -18.78
N THR A 585 14.44 4.38 -19.90
CA THR A 585 13.73 4.18 -21.18
C THR A 585 12.77 3.00 -21.13
N ARG A 586 13.15 1.91 -20.46
CA ARG A 586 12.31 0.71 -20.30
C ARG A 586 11.20 0.94 -19.28
N PHE A 587 11.49 1.70 -18.22
CA PHE A 587 10.49 2.17 -17.27
C PHE A 587 9.39 2.97 -17.97
N ALA A 588 9.76 3.96 -18.80
CA ALA A 588 8.80 4.78 -19.53
C ALA A 588 7.96 3.95 -20.52
N ASP A 589 8.56 2.98 -21.20
CA ASP A 589 7.85 2.06 -22.10
C ASP A 589 6.86 1.16 -21.34
N LEU A 590 7.31 0.57 -20.21
CA LEU A 590 6.45 -0.24 -19.34
C LEU A 590 5.25 0.55 -18.84
N MET A 591 5.49 1.73 -18.24
CA MET A 591 4.42 2.58 -17.68
C MET A 591 3.40 3.01 -18.74
N LYS A 592 3.80 3.14 -20.01
CA LYS A 592 2.88 3.40 -21.11
C LYS A 592 2.06 2.16 -21.50
N GLY A 593 2.65 0.98 -21.41
CA GLY A 593 2.03 -0.29 -21.83
C GLY A 593 1.31 -1.07 -20.73
N LEU A 594 1.35 -0.62 -19.47
CA LEU A 594 0.67 -1.30 -18.36
C LEU A 594 -0.85 -1.41 -18.61
N PRO A 595 -1.43 -2.63 -18.60
CA PRO A 595 -2.87 -2.82 -18.72
C PRO A 595 -3.57 -2.44 -17.41
N MET A 596 -4.88 -2.14 -17.48
CA MET A 596 -5.66 -1.64 -16.33
C MET A 596 -4.98 -0.46 -15.62
N PRO A 597 -4.64 0.63 -16.35
CA PRO A 597 -3.82 1.73 -15.82
C PRO A 597 -4.41 2.41 -14.58
N GLU A 598 -5.72 2.31 -14.36
CA GLU A 598 -6.38 2.79 -13.16
C GLU A 598 -5.90 2.06 -11.89
N TYR A 599 -5.51 0.79 -12.02
CA TYR A 599 -5.01 -0.07 -10.94
C TYR A 599 -3.49 -0.16 -10.91
N THR A 600 -2.84 -0.23 -12.08
CA THR A 600 -1.42 -0.61 -12.17
C THR A 600 -0.46 0.57 -12.20
N LEU A 601 -0.90 1.76 -12.64
CA LEU A 601 -0.03 2.94 -12.60
C LEU A 601 0.18 3.42 -11.16
N ARG A 602 1.39 3.94 -10.88
CA ARG A 602 1.69 4.67 -9.62
C ARG A 602 0.75 5.88 -9.40
N THR A 603 0.13 6.39 -10.45
CA THR A 603 -0.85 7.51 -10.44
C THR A 603 -2.30 7.06 -10.64
N GLY A 604 -2.54 5.75 -10.74
CA GLY A 604 -3.86 5.17 -10.98
C GLY A 604 -4.83 5.51 -9.85
N ASN A 605 -6.06 5.88 -10.21
CA ASN A 605 -7.07 6.32 -9.24
C ASN A 605 -7.72 5.16 -8.45
N LEU A 606 -7.45 3.92 -8.83
CA LEU A 606 -7.77 2.70 -8.09
C LEU A 606 -6.51 1.99 -7.59
N ASN A 607 -5.32 2.58 -7.78
CA ASN A 607 -4.12 2.21 -7.05
C ASN A 607 -4.04 3.06 -5.78
N ILE A 608 -4.52 2.55 -4.65
CA ILE A 608 -4.63 3.36 -3.44
C ILE A 608 -3.28 3.76 -2.85
N ALA A 609 -2.19 3.08 -3.23
CA ALA A 609 -0.84 3.50 -2.86
C ALA A 609 -0.51 4.92 -3.36
N SER A 610 -1.15 5.36 -4.46
CA SER A 610 -1.03 6.73 -4.99
C SER A 610 -1.58 7.81 -4.04
N CYS A 611 -2.40 7.43 -3.06
CA CYS A 611 -2.92 8.36 -2.04
C CYS A 611 -1.88 8.71 -0.97
N LEU A 612 -0.74 8.02 -0.90
CA LEU A 612 0.29 8.32 0.09
C LEU A 612 1.00 9.64 -0.24
N PRO A 613 1.03 10.64 0.65
CA PRO A 613 1.65 11.92 0.34
C PRO A 613 3.16 11.79 0.09
N LYS A 614 3.68 12.59 -0.85
CA LYS A 614 5.10 12.60 -1.25
C LYS A 614 6.09 12.89 -0.12
N MET A 615 5.62 13.37 1.03
CA MET A 615 6.47 13.56 2.19
C MET A 615 6.81 12.23 2.89
N PHE A 616 5.96 11.22 2.77
CA PHE A 616 6.25 9.88 3.26
C PHE A 616 7.20 9.18 2.30
N VAL A 617 7.96 8.23 2.84
CA VAL A 617 8.75 7.31 2.02
C VAL A 617 7.78 6.50 1.15
N PRO A 618 7.92 6.46 -0.19
CA PRO A 618 7.05 5.67 -1.04
C PRO A 618 7.23 4.16 -0.74
N PRO A 619 6.17 3.34 -0.87
CA PRO A 619 6.33 1.89 -0.81
C PRO A 619 7.13 1.39 -2.02
N ASP A 620 7.96 0.36 -1.81
CA ASP A 620 8.65 -0.34 -2.89
C ASP A 620 7.68 -1.26 -3.63
N LEU A 621 7.03 -0.72 -4.66
CA LEU A 621 6.06 -1.42 -5.51
C LEU A 621 6.66 -1.88 -6.85
N GLY A 622 7.99 -1.84 -7.01
CA GLY A 622 8.64 -2.16 -8.28
C GLY A 622 8.66 -0.99 -9.27
N PRO A 623 8.93 -1.25 -10.57
CA PRO A 623 8.87 -2.55 -11.21
C PRO A 623 10.06 -3.46 -10.93
N LYS A 624 9.84 -4.78 -11.00
CA LYS A 624 10.85 -5.83 -10.80
C LYS A 624 10.98 -6.70 -12.06
N MET A 625 12.21 -7.12 -12.37
CA MET A 625 12.50 -7.96 -13.54
C MET A 625 12.83 -9.39 -13.15
N TYR A 626 12.35 -10.34 -13.96
CA TYR A 626 12.57 -11.77 -13.77
C TYR A 626 13.10 -12.38 -15.07
N ASN A 627 14.41 -12.66 -15.06
CA ASN A 627 15.14 -13.13 -16.23
C ASN A 627 15.71 -14.51 -15.95
N ALA A 628 15.25 -15.51 -16.69
CA ALA A 628 15.72 -16.87 -16.47
C ALA A 628 15.65 -17.72 -17.73
N TYR A 629 16.58 -18.65 -17.84
CA TYR A 629 16.48 -19.74 -18.78
C TYR A 629 15.26 -20.62 -18.42
N GLY A 630 14.73 -21.33 -19.40
CA GLY A 630 13.61 -22.26 -19.20
C GLY A 630 13.86 -23.60 -19.86
N SER A 631 13.29 -24.64 -19.27
CA SER A 631 13.23 -25.97 -19.89
C SER A 631 12.09 -26.79 -19.31
N ALA A 632 11.23 -27.28 -20.19
CA ALA A 632 10.12 -28.16 -19.84
C ALA A 632 10.58 -29.62 -19.60
N LEU A 633 11.87 -29.92 -19.81
CA LEU A 633 12.45 -31.24 -19.55
C LEU A 633 12.58 -31.57 -18.06
N HIS A 634 12.42 -30.57 -17.19
CA HIS A 634 12.51 -30.69 -15.74
C HIS A 634 11.18 -30.25 -15.09
N PRO A 635 10.10 -31.07 -15.19
CA PRO A 635 8.76 -30.72 -14.72
C PRO A 635 8.61 -30.60 -13.20
N ASP A 636 9.57 -31.11 -12.43
CA ASP A 636 9.63 -31.05 -10.96
C ASP A 636 10.36 -29.81 -10.43
N LYS A 637 10.87 -28.94 -11.30
CA LYS A 637 11.69 -27.77 -10.93
C LYS A 637 10.98 -26.47 -11.30
N GLY A 638 10.68 -25.66 -10.29
CA GLY A 638 10.19 -24.29 -10.46
C GLY A 638 11.33 -23.32 -10.79
N THR A 639 11.05 -22.34 -11.64
CA THR A 639 11.91 -21.15 -11.80
C THR A 639 11.73 -20.20 -10.61
N THR A 640 10.48 -20.08 -10.18
CA THR A 640 10.08 -19.42 -8.93
C THR A 640 9.23 -20.41 -8.14
N ASN A 641 9.68 -20.74 -6.94
CA ASN A 641 8.98 -21.65 -6.04
C ASN A 641 7.70 -21.00 -5.50
N LEU A 642 6.87 -21.81 -4.84
CA LEU A 642 5.64 -21.38 -4.21
C LEU A 642 5.93 -20.32 -3.15
N HIS A 643 5.32 -19.15 -3.31
CA HIS A 643 5.37 -18.03 -2.37
C HIS A 643 4.08 -17.20 -2.50
N LEU A 644 3.93 -16.17 -1.68
CA LEU A 644 2.85 -15.19 -1.77
C LEU A 644 3.39 -13.78 -1.48
N ASP A 645 2.72 -12.78 -2.02
CA ASP A 645 3.08 -11.36 -1.87
C ASP A 645 2.05 -10.59 -1.06
N ILE A 646 2.50 -9.51 -0.43
CA ILE A 646 1.69 -8.64 0.44
C ILE A 646 0.78 -7.69 -0.34
N SER A 647 1.17 -7.33 -1.57
CA SER A 647 0.46 -6.46 -2.49
C SER A 647 -0.14 -7.26 -3.65
N ASP A 648 -1.02 -6.61 -4.41
CA ASP A 648 -1.41 -7.11 -5.72
C ASP A 648 -0.24 -6.94 -6.70
N ALA A 649 -0.19 -7.76 -7.75
CA ALA A 649 0.84 -7.66 -8.77
C ALA A 649 0.30 -7.91 -10.17
N VAL A 650 0.93 -7.29 -11.17
CA VAL A 650 0.78 -7.65 -12.58
C VAL A 650 2.12 -8.10 -13.12
N ASN A 651 2.19 -9.29 -13.72
CA ASN A 651 3.40 -9.84 -14.34
C ASN A 651 3.24 -9.94 -15.86
N ILE A 652 4.10 -9.28 -16.62
CA ILE A 652 4.04 -9.19 -18.08
C ILE A 652 5.18 -9.99 -18.70
N MET A 653 4.84 -10.90 -19.63
CA MET A 653 5.82 -11.61 -20.46
C MET A 653 6.25 -10.73 -21.64
N VAL A 654 7.43 -10.13 -21.56
CA VAL A 654 7.93 -9.21 -22.59
C VAL A 654 8.83 -9.89 -23.62
N TYR A 655 9.37 -11.07 -23.32
CA TYR A 655 10.16 -11.85 -24.27
C TYR A 655 10.12 -13.35 -23.97
N VAL A 656 10.01 -14.16 -25.02
CA VAL A 656 10.14 -15.63 -24.98
C VAL A 656 11.20 -16.06 -25.99
N GLY A 657 12.32 -16.60 -25.51
CA GLY A 657 13.44 -17.05 -26.32
C GLY A 657 13.51 -18.58 -26.39
N ILE A 658 13.47 -19.13 -27.60
CA ILE A 658 13.73 -20.56 -27.85
C ILE A 658 15.18 -20.68 -28.34
N PRO A 659 15.96 -21.66 -27.83
CA PRO A 659 17.32 -21.86 -28.32
C PRO A 659 17.38 -22.18 -29.82
N GLU A 660 18.33 -21.57 -30.52
CA GLU A 660 18.45 -21.63 -31.99
C GLU A 660 19.51 -22.63 -32.47
N ASP A 661 20.48 -22.97 -31.62
CA ASP A 661 21.65 -23.77 -31.94
C ASP A 661 21.52 -25.26 -31.59
N GLY A 662 20.29 -25.76 -31.41
CA GLY A 662 20.00 -27.16 -31.07
C GLY A 662 18.66 -27.67 -31.59
N ASP A 663 18.42 -28.98 -31.46
CA ASP A 663 17.13 -29.57 -31.83
C ASP A 663 16.04 -29.15 -30.85
N THR A 664 15.07 -28.39 -31.33
CA THR A 664 13.96 -27.86 -30.51
C THR A 664 12.83 -28.87 -30.33
N ARG A 665 12.75 -29.95 -31.14
CA ARG A 665 11.64 -30.91 -31.10
C ARG A 665 11.44 -31.57 -29.73
N PRO A 666 12.48 -32.04 -29.02
CA PRO A 666 12.32 -32.61 -27.68
C PRO A 666 11.77 -31.60 -26.68
N GLN A 667 12.23 -30.35 -26.77
CA GLN A 667 11.80 -29.26 -25.91
C GLN A 667 10.34 -28.85 -26.21
N MET A 668 9.92 -28.79 -27.47
CA MET A 668 8.52 -28.54 -27.85
C MET A 668 7.58 -29.65 -27.36
N ALA A 669 7.98 -30.92 -27.55
CA ALA A 669 7.22 -32.06 -27.05
C ALA A 669 7.13 -32.05 -25.51
N ALA A 670 8.22 -31.71 -24.83
CA ALA A 670 8.23 -31.53 -23.38
C ALA A 670 7.34 -30.37 -22.93
N THR A 671 7.34 -29.24 -23.64
CA THR A 671 6.45 -28.11 -23.39
C THR A 671 4.98 -28.54 -23.46
N GLN A 672 4.58 -29.22 -24.53
CA GLN A 672 3.20 -29.70 -24.67
C GLN A 672 2.81 -30.66 -23.54
N LYS A 673 3.70 -31.58 -23.17
CA LYS A 673 3.49 -32.52 -22.07
C LYS A 673 3.41 -31.80 -20.71
N ALA A 674 4.25 -30.79 -20.47
CA ALA A 674 4.24 -30.00 -19.24
C ALA A 674 2.93 -29.22 -19.09
N ILE A 675 2.41 -28.64 -20.16
CA ILE A 675 1.10 -27.95 -20.16
C ILE A 675 -0.03 -28.94 -19.83
N GLU A 676 0.00 -30.14 -20.40
CA GLU A 676 -1.00 -31.19 -20.14
C GLU A 676 -0.96 -31.69 -18.69
N ILE A 677 0.22 -32.08 -18.20
CA ILE A 677 0.42 -32.50 -16.79
C ILE A 677 0.19 -31.34 -15.82
N GLY A 678 0.36 -30.11 -16.29
CA GLY A 678 0.06 -28.88 -15.58
C GLY A 678 -1.40 -28.72 -15.19
N GLY A 679 -2.31 -29.47 -15.83
CA GLY A 679 -3.76 -29.40 -15.58
C GLY A 679 -4.48 -28.32 -16.39
N CYS A 680 -3.86 -27.79 -17.45
CA CYS A 680 -4.48 -26.78 -18.30
C CYS A 680 -5.66 -27.36 -19.11
N ASP A 681 -6.71 -26.56 -19.25
CA ASP A 681 -7.91 -26.94 -19.99
C ASP A 681 -7.64 -27.11 -21.50
N TYR A 682 -8.64 -27.64 -22.21
CA TYR A 682 -8.53 -27.86 -23.65
C TYR A 682 -8.27 -26.56 -24.42
N ILE A 683 -8.94 -25.47 -24.03
CA ILE A 683 -8.83 -24.17 -24.72
C ILE A 683 -7.41 -23.62 -24.63
N THR A 684 -6.79 -23.68 -23.45
CA THR A 684 -5.40 -23.27 -23.23
C THR A 684 -4.44 -24.15 -24.03
N ARG A 685 -4.65 -25.47 -24.05
CA ARG A 685 -3.81 -26.40 -24.83
C ARG A 685 -3.88 -26.09 -26.33
N ALA A 686 -5.07 -25.86 -26.87
CA ALA A 686 -5.25 -25.50 -28.28
C ALA A 686 -4.60 -24.15 -28.61
N ARG A 687 -4.73 -23.15 -27.72
CA ARG A 687 -4.05 -21.85 -27.87
C ARG A 687 -2.54 -22.00 -27.97
N CYS A 688 -1.92 -22.81 -27.12
CA CYS A 688 -0.46 -23.00 -27.10
C CYS A 688 0.11 -23.79 -28.29
N GLN A 689 -0.75 -24.39 -29.12
CA GLN A 689 -0.37 -25.07 -30.36
C GLN A 689 -0.49 -24.16 -31.59
N SER A 690 -1.00 -22.94 -31.42
CA SER A 690 -1.15 -21.98 -32.51
C SER A 690 0.23 -21.44 -32.94
N PRO A 691 0.54 -21.34 -34.24
CA PRO A 691 1.86 -20.90 -34.72
C PRO A 691 2.31 -19.53 -34.22
N ASP A 692 1.36 -18.62 -34.01
CA ASP A 692 1.62 -17.23 -33.59
C ASP A 692 1.67 -17.05 -32.06
N VAL A 693 1.55 -18.15 -31.30
CA VAL A 693 1.54 -18.12 -29.83
C VAL A 693 2.81 -18.76 -29.30
N LEU A 694 3.57 -18.00 -28.52
CA LEU A 694 4.80 -18.47 -27.89
C LEU A 694 4.59 -18.70 -26.38
N PRO A 695 4.40 -19.96 -25.92
CA PRO A 695 4.21 -20.27 -24.50
C PRO A 695 5.51 -20.08 -23.72
N GLY A 696 5.57 -19.12 -22.81
CA GLY A 696 6.77 -18.81 -22.03
C GLY A 696 6.86 -19.60 -20.73
N ALA A 697 5.82 -19.52 -19.90
CA ALA A 697 5.82 -20.07 -18.55
C ALA A 697 4.48 -20.70 -18.15
N LEU A 698 4.54 -21.73 -17.30
CA LEU A 698 3.40 -22.35 -16.64
C LEU A 698 3.33 -21.87 -15.19
N TRP A 699 2.17 -21.35 -14.81
CA TRP A 699 1.85 -20.87 -13.47
C TRP A 699 0.84 -21.78 -12.81
N HIS A 700 0.94 -21.91 -11.49
CA HIS A 700 -0.16 -22.37 -10.65
C HIS A 700 -0.43 -21.30 -9.59
N ILE A 701 -1.62 -20.70 -9.64
CA ILE A 701 -2.05 -19.67 -8.68
C ILE A 701 -3.19 -20.23 -7.83
N PHE A 702 -3.00 -20.25 -6.51
CA PHE A 702 -3.95 -20.75 -5.55
C PHE A 702 -4.73 -19.62 -4.88
N PRO A 703 -6.00 -19.83 -4.49
CA PRO A 703 -6.75 -18.83 -3.74
C PRO A 703 -6.06 -18.46 -2.43
N ALA A 704 -5.94 -17.18 -2.13
CA ALA A 704 -5.31 -16.68 -0.91
C ALA A 704 -5.95 -17.20 0.40
N ARG A 705 -7.22 -17.61 0.35
CA ARG A 705 -7.93 -18.25 1.48
C ARG A 705 -7.46 -19.66 1.80
N ASP A 706 -6.83 -20.32 0.84
CA ASP A 706 -6.42 -21.72 0.94
C ASP A 706 -4.94 -21.84 1.31
N ALA A 707 -4.24 -20.72 1.55
CA ALA A 707 -2.83 -20.67 1.97
C ALA A 707 -2.55 -21.55 3.21
N ASP A 708 -3.39 -21.47 4.25
CA ASP A 708 -3.20 -22.25 5.48
C ASP A 708 -3.34 -23.77 5.25
N LYS A 709 -4.21 -24.19 4.32
CA LYS A 709 -4.32 -25.60 3.94
C LYS A 709 -3.09 -26.08 3.19
N ILE A 710 -2.51 -25.22 2.36
CA ILE A 710 -1.25 -25.51 1.64
C ILE A 710 -0.10 -25.63 2.64
N ARG A 711 -0.01 -24.73 3.63
CA ARG A 711 0.96 -24.83 4.73
C ARG A 711 0.84 -26.16 5.48
N ASP A 712 -0.38 -26.53 5.86
CA ASP A 712 -0.63 -27.79 6.57
C ASP A 712 -0.21 -29.02 5.75
N LEU A 713 -0.51 -29.05 4.45
CA LEU A 713 -0.04 -30.12 3.57
C LEU A 713 1.48 -30.20 3.55
N LEU A 714 2.15 -29.07 3.30
CA LEU A 714 3.60 -29.03 3.15
C LEU A 714 4.32 -29.41 4.45
N ASN A 715 3.82 -28.94 5.60
CA ASN A 715 4.31 -29.36 6.91
C ASN A 715 4.20 -30.87 7.11
N ARG A 716 3.06 -31.48 6.75
CA ARG A 716 2.90 -32.94 6.81
C ARG A 716 3.87 -33.67 5.88
N VAL A 717 4.05 -33.20 4.65
CA VAL A 717 5.02 -33.79 3.71
C VAL A 717 6.45 -33.69 4.24
N THR A 718 6.82 -32.57 4.87
CA THR A 718 8.14 -32.40 5.52
C THR A 718 8.36 -33.45 6.61
N LEU A 719 7.37 -33.65 7.48
CA LEU A 719 7.42 -34.68 8.54
C LEU A 719 7.49 -36.10 7.97
N GLU A 720 6.72 -36.41 6.92
CA GLU A 720 6.73 -37.71 6.25
C GLU A 720 8.08 -38.03 5.59
N LYS A 721 8.80 -37.00 5.13
CA LYS A 721 10.17 -37.12 4.60
C LYS A 721 11.23 -37.28 5.72
N GLY A 722 10.83 -37.27 6.98
CA GLY A 722 11.72 -37.44 8.13
C GLY A 722 12.43 -36.16 8.59
N PHE A 723 12.04 -35.00 8.07
CA PHE A 723 12.58 -33.72 8.53
C PHE A 723 11.83 -33.22 9.76
N ARG A 724 12.51 -32.41 10.58
CA ARG A 724 11.90 -31.73 11.72
C ARG A 724 11.39 -30.36 11.26
N LEU A 725 10.23 -29.95 11.76
CA LEU A 725 9.73 -28.59 11.58
C LEU A 725 10.36 -27.72 12.65
N GLU A 726 11.08 -26.68 12.23
CA GLU A 726 11.54 -25.64 13.15
C GLU A 726 10.33 -24.83 13.68
N PRO A 727 10.39 -24.26 14.89
CA PRO A 727 9.28 -23.54 15.50
C PRO A 727 8.72 -22.36 14.69
N ASP A 728 9.54 -21.76 13.82
CA ASP A 728 9.21 -20.64 12.93
C ASP A 728 9.03 -21.04 11.46
N HIS A 729 9.01 -22.35 11.16
CA HIS A 729 8.88 -22.84 9.80
C HIS A 729 7.53 -22.45 9.18
N ASP A 730 7.59 -21.72 8.05
CA ASP A 730 6.47 -21.50 7.17
C ASP A 730 6.86 -21.89 5.73
N PRO A 731 6.34 -23.00 5.20
CA PRO A 731 6.81 -23.55 3.93
C PRO A 731 6.48 -22.69 2.71
N ILE A 732 5.53 -21.75 2.80
CA ILE A 732 5.23 -20.79 1.73
C ILE A 732 6.21 -19.63 1.79
N HIS A 733 6.46 -19.09 2.99
CA HIS A 733 7.39 -17.98 3.17
C HIS A 733 8.83 -18.40 2.92
N ASP A 734 9.23 -19.61 3.33
CA ASP A 734 10.56 -20.18 3.08
C ASP A 734 10.88 -20.37 1.59
N GLN A 735 9.88 -20.29 0.69
CA GLN A 735 10.00 -20.43 -0.77
C GLN A 735 10.76 -21.68 -1.23
N ASN A 736 10.67 -22.78 -0.47
CA ASN A 736 11.45 -24.00 -0.70
C ASN A 736 10.70 -25.07 -1.51
N TRP A 737 9.42 -24.85 -1.80
CA TRP A 737 8.55 -25.86 -2.40
C TRP A 737 8.09 -25.48 -3.81
N TYR A 738 8.12 -26.46 -4.71
CA TYR A 738 7.37 -26.44 -5.96
C TYR A 738 6.37 -27.58 -5.93
N LEU A 739 5.08 -27.28 -6.07
CA LEU A 739 4.01 -28.27 -6.09
C LEU A 739 3.96 -28.93 -7.47
N ASP A 740 4.58 -30.10 -7.60
CA ASP A 740 4.49 -30.95 -8.79
C ASP A 740 3.07 -31.54 -8.99
N ASP A 741 2.86 -32.33 -10.04
CA ASP A 741 1.56 -32.93 -10.35
C ASP A 741 1.04 -33.82 -9.21
N LYS A 742 1.92 -34.55 -8.53
CA LYS A 742 1.57 -35.44 -7.41
C LYS A 742 1.12 -34.64 -6.19
N LEU A 743 1.88 -33.60 -5.82
CA LEU A 743 1.53 -32.72 -4.70
C LEU A 743 0.26 -31.92 -4.98
N ARG A 744 0.06 -31.43 -6.20
CA ARG A 744 -1.20 -30.76 -6.59
C ARG A 744 -2.40 -31.72 -6.52
N ALA A 745 -2.26 -32.94 -7.03
CA ALA A 745 -3.31 -33.95 -6.94
C ALA A 745 -3.62 -34.33 -5.48
N ARG A 746 -2.59 -34.44 -4.63
CA ARG A 746 -2.74 -34.70 -3.19
C ARG A 746 -3.42 -33.53 -2.47
N LEU A 747 -3.02 -32.30 -2.76
CA LEU A 747 -3.63 -31.07 -2.23
C LEU A 747 -5.13 -31.00 -2.54
N PHE A 748 -5.50 -31.30 -3.79
CA PHE A 748 -6.91 -31.36 -4.17
C PHE A 748 -7.65 -32.50 -3.45
N LYS A 749 -7.09 -33.71 -3.43
CA LYS A 749 -7.73 -34.88 -2.84
C LYS A 749 -7.96 -34.74 -1.33
N GLU A 750 -6.99 -34.21 -0.60
CA GLU A 750 -7.02 -34.15 0.87
C GLU A 750 -7.66 -32.87 1.42
N TYR A 751 -7.57 -31.74 0.70
CA TYR A 751 -8.04 -30.45 1.19
C TYR A 751 -9.11 -29.78 0.32
N GLY A 752 -9.42 -30.35 -0.85
CA GLY A 752 -10.31 -29.74 -1.84
C GLY A 752 -9.77 -28.42 -2.39
N VAL A 753 -8.46 -28.20 -2.32
CA VAL A 753 -7.83 -26.96 -2.80
C VAL A 753 -7.46 -27.14 -4.26
N GLU A 754 -8.00 -26.25 -5.09
CA GLU A 754 -7.77 -26.21 -6.53
C GLU A 754 -7.19 -24.85 -6.92
N GLY A 755 -6.12 -24.87 -7.71
CA GLY A 755 -5.50 -23.66 -8.26
C GLY A 755 -5.99 -23.33 -9.66
N HIS A 756 -5.39 -22.29 -10.24
CA HIS A 756 -5.53 -21.88 -11.63
C HIS A 756 -4.23 -22.25 -12.37
N PRO A 757 -4.23 -23.28 -13.23
CA PRO A 757 -3.10 -23.57 -14.10
C PRO A 757 -3.13 -22.62 -15.32
N ILE A 758 -2.16 -21.71 -15.41
CA ILE A 758 -2.12 -20.65 -16.42
C ILE A 758 -0.86 -20.79 -17.27
N VAL A 759 -1.01 -20.90 -18.59
CA VAL A 759 0.14 -20.74 -19.50
C VAL A 759 0.24 -19.27 -19.90
N GLN A 760 1.31 -18.63 -19.48
CA GLN A 760 1.64 -17.25 -19.84
C GLN A 760 2.46 -17.27 -21.13
N CYS A 761 1.89 -16.74 -22.20
CA CYS A 761 2.54 -16.59 -23.50
C CYS A 761 3.17 -15.20 -23.65
N LEU A 762 3.99 -15.00 -24.69
CA LEU A 762 4.50 -13.67 -25.05
C LEU A 762 3.35 -12.66 -25.14
N GLY A 763 3.49 -11.52 -24.45
CA GLY A 763 2.50 -10.46 -24.42
C GLY A 763 1.33 -10.67 -23.45
N ASP A 764 1.29 -11.77 -22.71
CA ASP A 764 0.31 -11.94 -21.63
C ASP A 764 0.77 -11.23 -20.34
N ALA A 765 -0.16 -10.48 -19.75
CA ALA A 765 -0.10 -10.00 -18.38
C ALA A 765 -0.95 -10.88 -17.47
N VAL A 766 -0.36 -11.39 -16.38
CA VAL A 766 -1.06 -12.17 -15.34
C VAL A 766 -1.19 -11.28 -14.11
N PHE A 767 -2.42 -11.06 -13.66
CA PHE A 767 -2.75 -10.34 -12.44
C PHE A 767 -2.88 -11.32 -11.27
N ILE A 768 -2.12 -11.08 -10.20
CA ILE A 768 -2.04 -11.92 -9.00
C ILE A 768 -2.61 -11.16 -7.81
N PRO A 769 -3.73 -11.63 -7.22
CA PRO A 769 -4.29 -11.00 -6.02
C PRO A 769 -3.31 -11.09 -4.85
N ALA A 770 -3.31 -10.07 -3.99
CA ALA A 770 -2.53 -10.09 -2.76
C ALA A 770 -2.76 -11.39 -1.98
N GLY A 771 -1.66 -11.97 -1.48
CA GLY A 771 -1.62 -13.19 -0.69
C GLY A 771 -2.03 -14.49 -1.37
N ALA A 772 -2.26 -14.48 -2.69
CA ALA A 772 -2.50 -15.71 -3.45
C ALA A 772 -1.17 -16.50 -3.58
N PRO A 773 -1.05 -17.71 -2.99
CA PRO A 773 0.13 -18.53 -3.18
C PRO A 773 0.29 -18.88 -4.65
N HIS A 774 1.48 -18.69 -5.20
CA HIS A 774 1.73 -18.97 -6.61
C HIS A 774 3.17 -19.43 -6.86
N GLN A 775 3.34 -20.18 -7.95
CA GLN A 775 4.60 -20.74 -8.41
C GLN A 775 4.71 -20.65 -9.93
N VAL A 776 5.94 -20.63 -10.45
CA VAL A 776 6.22 -20.44 -11.88
C VAL A 776 7.26 -21.42 -12.38
N GLN A 777 6.97 -22.06 -13.51
CA GLN A 777 7.92 -22.86 -14.27
C GLN A 777 8.11 -22.27 -15.67
N ASN A 778 9.33 -21.85 -16.00
CA ASN A 778 9.66 -21.46 -17.37
C ASN A 778 9.70 -22.68 -18.30
N LEU A 779 8.84 -22.67 -19.32
CA LEU A 779 8.83 -23.65 -20.40
C LEU A 779 9.96 -23.33 -21.40
N HIS A 780 10.15 -22.04 -21.68
CA HIS A 780 11.23 -21.49 -22.51
C HIS A 780 11.95 -20.35 -21.79
N ASN A 781 13.03 -19.81 -22.37
CA ASN A 781 13.75 -18.71 -21.74
C ASN A 781 12.85 -17.46 -21.73
N CYS A 782 12.70 -16.81 -20.58
CA CYS A 782 11.72 -15.75 -20.40
C CYS A 782 12.36 -14.49 -19.81
N ILE A 783 11.92 -13.33 -20.31
CA ILE A 783 12.07 -12.03 -19.66
C ILE A 783 10.67 -11.60 -19.24
N LYS A 784 10.48 -11.40 -17.94
CA LYS A 784 9.22 -10.91 -17.37
C LYS A 784 9.48 -9.65 -16.57
N VAL A 785 8.48 -8.78 -16.53
CA VAL A 785 8.49 -7.57 -15.71
C VAL A 785 7.23 -7.57 -14.88
N ALA A 786 7.32 -7.24 -13.60
CA ALA A 786 6.17 -7.09 -12.74
C ALA A 786 6.10 -5.69 -12.12
N GLU A 787 4.89 -5.19 -11.92
CA GLU A 787 4.58 -4.00 -11.15
C GLU A 787 3.61 -4.40 -10.04
N ASP A 788 3.92 -3.99 -8.81
CA ASP A 788 3.03 -4.19 -7.67
C ASP A 788 2.06 -3.00 -7.55
N PHE A 789 0.87 -3.25 -7.05
CA PHE A 789 -0.12 -2.21 -6.76
C PHE A 789 -0.97 -2.59 -5.56
N VAL A 790 -1.77 -1.64 -5.08
CA VAL A 790 -2.73 -1.91 -4.00
C VAL A 790 -4.12 -1.56 -4.50
N SER A 791 -4.97 -2.57 -4.65
CA SER A 791 -6.37 -2.38 -5.03
C SER A 791 -7.27 -2.15 -3.80
N PRO A 792 -8.38 -1.41 -3.94
CA PRO A 792 -9.41 -1.32 -2.91
C PRO A 792 -9.89 -2.70 -2.45
N GLU A 793 -10.12 -3.62 -3.40
CA GLU A 793 -10.71 -4.93 -3.19
C GLU A 793 -9.90 -5.81 -2.21
N ASN A 794 -8.56 -5.75 -2.30
CA ASN A 794 -7.66 -6.58 -1.51
C ASN A 794 -7.01 -5.87 -0.32
N ILE A 795 -7.36 -4.60 -0.06
CA ILE A 795 -6.76 -3.78 1.00
C ILE A 795 -6.80 -4.42 2.40
N THR A 796 -7.91 -5.09 2.72
CA THR A 796 -8.09 -5.79 3.99
C THR A 796 -7.15 -7.00 4.07
N HIS A 797 -6.90 -7.65 2.94
CA HIS A 797 -5.97 -8.76 2.86
C HIS A 797 -4.52 -8.30 3.00
N CYS A 798 -4.12 -7.23 2.29
CA CYS A 798 -2.81 -6.59 2.48
C CYS A 798 -2.56 -6.25 3.96
N TYR A 799 -3.55 -5.67 4.64
CA TYR A 799 -3.46 -5.35 6.06
C TYR A 799 -3.23 -6.59 6.95
N HIS A 800 -3.98 -7.68 6.72
CA HIS A 800 -3.80 -8.92 7.49
C HIS A 800 -2.47 -9.60 7.20
N LEU A 801 -2.01 -9.59 5.95
CA LEU A 801 -0.70 -10.11 5.58
C LEU A 801 0.41 -9.34 6.28
N THR A 802 0.34 -8.00 6.38
CA THR A 802 1.33 -7.22 7.16
C THR A 802 1.45 -7.75 8.60
N HIS A 803 0.34 -8.16 9.21
CA HIS A 803 0.34 -8.75 10.55
C HIS A 803 0.87 -10.20 10.60
N GLU A 804 0.71 -10.97 9.52
CA GLU A 804 1.30 -12.30 9.39
C GLU A 804 2.82 -12.23 9.16
N PHE A 805 3.28 -11.40 8.21
CA PHE A 805 4.70 -11.21 7.90
C PHE A 805 5.49 -10.77 9.13
N ARG A 806 4.87 -9.94 9.97
CA ARG A 806 5.39 -9.57 11.28
C ARG A 806 5.70 -10.78 12.17
N ARG A 807 5.00 -11.91 12.06
CA ARG A 807 5.25 -13.10 12.89
C ARG A 807 6.41 -13.95 12.38
N LEU A 808 6.94 -13.67 11.19
CA LEU A 808 8.10 -14.36 10.63
C LEU A 808 9.39 -13.97 11.38
N SER A 809 10.46 -14.74 11.17
CA SER A 809 11.78 -14.47 11.77
C SER A 809 12.49 -13.30 11.08
N HIS A 810 13.39 -12.60 11.78
CA HIS A 810 14.15 -11.47 11.22
C HIS A 810 15.09 -11.87 10.07
N SER A 811 15.47 -13.14 9.98
CA SER A 811 16.21 -13.69 8.85
C SER A 811 15.36 -13.84 7.58
N HIS A 812 14.04 -13.71 7.71
CA HIS A 812 13.12 -13.83 6.60
C HIS A 812 13.13 -12.56 5.75
N THR A 813 13.33 -12.70 4.43
CA THR A 813 13.47 -11.57 3.49
C THR A 813 12.26 -10.63 3.41
N ASN A 814 11.08 -11.14 3.80
CA ASN A 814 9.82 -10.40 3.84
C ASN A 814 9.38 -9.97 5.25
N HIS A 815 10.27 -10.01 6.25
CA HIS A 815 9.92 -9.61 7.63
C HIS A 815 9.57 -8.12 7.77
N GLU A 816 10.15 -7.26 6.94
CA GLU A 816 9.90 -5.82 6.97
C GLU A 816 8.55 -5.48 6.32
N ASP A 817 7.74 -4.64 6.99
CA ASP A 817 6.62 -3.98 6.32
C ASP A 817 7.20 -3.12 5.21
N LYS A 818 6.83 -3.32 3.94
CA LYS A 818 7.28 -2.49 2.81
C LYS A 818 6.19 -1.55 2.27
N LEU A 819 4.95 -1.72 2.73
CA LEU A 819 3.79 -1.02 2.15
C LEU A 819 3.32 0.20 2.94
N GLN A 820 3.49 0.24 4.27
CA GLN A 820 2.87 1.26 5.12
C GLN A 820 1.33 1.30 4.99
N ILE A 821 0.70 0.12 4.95
CA ILE A 821 -0.71 -0.05 4.59
C ILE A 821 -1.68 0.80 5.43
N LYS A 822 -1.38 1.05 6.72
CA LYS A 822 -2.19 1.92 7.59
C LYS A 822 -2.17 3.39 7.13
N ASN A 823 -1.02 3.90 6.70
CA ASN A 823 -0.89 5.25 6.13
C ASN A 823 -1.63 5.35 4.80
N ILE A 824 -1.49 4.36 3.92
CA ILE A 824 -2.22 4.27 2.65
C ILE A 824 -3.73 4.33 2.89
N ILE A 825 -4.26 3.51 3.80
CA ILE A 825 -5.68 3.51 4.17
C ILE A 825 -6.10 4.89 4.67
N TYR A 826 -5.35 5.48 5.61
CA TYR A 826 -5.68 6.79 6.17
C TYR A 826 -5.83 7.85 5.08
N HIS A 827 -4.83 7.97 4.20
CA HIS A 827 -4.84 9.03 3.19
C HIS A 827 -5.83 8.77 2.06
N ALA A 828 -6.08 7.50 1.68
CA ALA A 828 -7.16 7.17 0.73
C ALA A 828 -8.54 7.59 1.27
N ILE A 829 -8.81 7.33 2.56
CA ILE A 829 -10.05 7.77 3.20
C ILE A 829 -10.12 9.29 3.30
N LYS A 830 -9.03 9.95 3.68
CA LYS A 830 -8.93 11.42 3.72
C LYS A 830 -9.30 12.03 2.38
N ASP A 831 -8.69 11.56 1.31
CA ASP A 831 -8.89 12.10 -0.04
C ASP A 831 -10.33 11.85 -0.53
N CYS A 832 -10.85 10.62 -0.38
CA CYS A 832 -12.23 10.30 -0.77
C CYS A 832 -13.25 11.18 -0.03
N CYS A 833 -13.12 11.32 1.29
CA CYS A 833 -14.02 12.15 2.09
C CYS A 833 -13.92 13.63 1.69
N THR A 834 -12.71 14.11 1.41
CA THR A 834 -12.47 15.49 0.95
C THR A 834 -13.15 15.75 -0.39
N ILE A 835 -12.96 14.86 -1.37
CA ILE A 835 -13.53 15.00 -2.72
C ILE A 835 -15.05 15.00 -2.67
N LEU A 836 -15.63 14.02 -1.98
CA LEU A 836 -17.08 13.89 -1.87
C LEU A 836 -17.68 15.09 -1.14
N SER A 837 -17.10 15.52 -0.03
CA SER A 837 -17.59 16.72 0.69
C SER A 837 -17.53 17.98 -0.18
N ARG A 838 -16.42 18.18 -0.92
CA ARG A 838 -16.27 19.30 -1.86
C ARG A 838 -17.28 19.23 -3.01
N ALA A 839 -17.60 18.04 -3.49
CA ALA A 839 -18.56 17.87 -4.57
C ALA A 839 -19.96 18.35 -4.13
N VAL A 840 -20.37 18.01 -2.90
CA VAL A 840 -21.62 18.53 -2.31
C VAL A 840 -21.56 20.04 -2.15
N ASP A 841 -20.51 20.57 -1.53
CA ASP A 841 -20.35 22.01 -1.29
C ASP A 841 -20.43 22.81 -2.60
N LYS A 842 -19.77 22.33 -3.66
CA LYS A 842 -19.81 22.94 -4.99
C LYS A 842 -21.21 22.92 -5.61
N ARG A 843 -21.91 21.78 -5.55
CA ARG A 843 -23.27 21.67 -6.09
C ARG A 843 -24.24 22.58 -5.35
N VAL A 844 -24.18 22.59 -4.02
CA VAL A 844 -25.01 23.46 -3.18
C VAL A 844 -24.73 24.93 -3.46
N ASN A 845 -23.46 25.34 -3.53
CA ASN A 845 -23.12 26.73 -3.85
C ASN A 845 -23.62 27.13 -5.25
N ALA A 846 -23.50 26.26 -6.25
CA ALA A 846 -24.01 26.53 -7.60
C ALA A 846 -25.54 26.69 -7.64
N GLU A 847 -26.28 25.86 -6.90
CA GLU A 847 -27.74 26.00 -6.80
C GLU A 847 -28.14 27.28 -6.05
N ILE A 848 -27.39 27.66 -5.01
CA ILE A 848 -27.59 28.93 -4.31
C ILE A 848 -27.34 30.13 -5.23
N THR A 849 -26.25 30.12 -6.01
CA THR A 849 -25.93 31.21 -6.95
C THR A 849 -27.03 31.39 -8.00
N LYS A 850 -27.53 30.29 -8.59
CA LYS A 850 -28.66 30.36 -9.55
C LYS A 850 -29.89 31.04 -8.95
N LEU A 851 -30.20 30.76 -7.68
CA LEU A 851 -31.33 31.37 -6.98
C LEU A 851 -31.16 32.86 -6.65
N TYR A 852 -29.93 33.38 -6.69
CA TYR A 852 -29.66 34.82 -6.55
C TYR A 852 -29.59 35.54 -7.90
N GLU A 853 -29.42 34.81 -9.00
CA GLU A 853 -29.39 35.32 -10.37
C GLU A 853 -30.79 35.34 -11.02
N ASP A 854 -31.67 34.41 -10.62
CA ASP A 854 -33.11 34.37 -10.93
C ASP A 854 -33.94 35.29 -10.00
#